data_AF-A0A2V9VBH9-F1
#
_entry.id   AF-A0A2V9VBH9-F1
#
_cell.length_a   1.000
_cell.length_b   1.000
_cell.length_c   1.000
_cell.angle_alpha   90.00
_cell.angle_beta   90.00
_cell.angle_gamma   90.00
#
_symmetry.space_group_name_H-M   'P 1'
#
loop_
_entity.id
_entity.type
_entity.pdbx_description
1 polymer ?
#
loop_
_entity_poly.entity_id
_entity_poly.type
_entity_poly.pdbx_seq_one_letter_code
_entity_poly.pdbx_strand_id
1 'polypeptide(L)'
;MDRLSTARIAILRIDTASRCFVLLAALLATNTFAQDPNTDRNPGTLNVQPHIVYQTNPGTSVAVFKVFGEKLSTPLDRQALLKMVNIKDQTVLWATTEGDSQGAFTNIPFGNYDVEISAVGYLSKHQEVHNSNAPLQQFEIVLHRDPAAINLDVDDRALSSKARKEMKHGVAALKSHHFKDAETHLTQAHNAAPSSAELNFLLGYLYFQQNDHDKASAYLGTANKLRPHDGATLTLLGRTWLEKKDYPAAQWVLKEAVDTDAESWLPHNLLADAYLHQKKYSEAREEAQAAIDKGKADANPARLILGQALINLGLDDQGIKVLEAFLQQSPSHPTAGQVRTLIAEVREHAVSDRSSENGPQTGMRLAGVDPLLALAQPGLAVKSWQPAGIDQVKVAMAAGVVCPGDKVTDEAGKHVSELAEDLSRFSAIEDLFHQNLDPYGNPIRTETRKYNYVASISEPEPGFLAVDESRADKIDLQGYPDKIASTGFATLALVFHPHMRANFDMTCEGLGDWHGQASWIVYFKQRDDKPNRMHGYKMGTTIYAIKLKGRAWITADKFQIVRIESEMVRPMPEIKLLSEHQVVEYGPIRFEKKNTSLWLPKSAEIYFDFRQHRYYRRHSFDHYMLFSVDTEEKRKEPVDKPAAQPSTTGK
;
A
#
# COMPACT_ATOMS: atom_id res chain seq x y z
N MET A 1 41.90 -2.21 48.97
CA MET A 1 41.84 -0.87 49.58
C MET A 1 40.80 -0.07 48.81
N ASP A 2 39.51 -0.35 48.90
CA ASP A 2 38.59 -0.56 50.04
C ASP A 2 37.70 0.67 50.21
N ARG A 3 36.43 0.53 49.81
CA ARG A 3 35.21 0.55 50.65
C ARG A 3 34.00 0.70 49.71
N LEU A 4 33.21 -0.35 49.44
CA LEU A 4 32.17 -0.99 50.27
C LEU A 4 31.05 -0.06 50.74
N SER A 5 29.86 -0.27 50.18
CA SER A 5 28.55 -0.35 50.88
C SER A 5 27.41 -0.52 49.84
N THR A 6 26.31 -1.24 50.01
CA THR A 6 25.91 -2.47 50.72
C THR A 6 24.57 -2.87 50.05
N ALA A 7 24.36 -4.15 49.75
CA ALA A 7 23.07 -4.65 49.27
C ALA A 7 22.06 -4.78 50.43
N ARG A 8 20.76 -4.64 50.14
CA ARG A 8 19.69 -5.23 50.95
C ARG A 8 18.67 -5.96 50.07
N ILE A 9 18.67 -7.28 50.26
CA ILE A 9 17.63 -8.24 49.89
C ILE A 9 16.57 -8.20 51.00
N ALA A 10 15.29 -8.26 50.64
CA ALA A 10 14.23 -8.68 51.55
C ALA A 10 13.41 -9.79 50.86
N ILE A 11 13.54 -11.01 51.37
CA ILE A 11 12.64 -12.14 51.15
C ILE A 11 12.00 -12.44 52.50
N LEU A 12 10.68 -12.57 52.55
CA LEU A 12 9.99 -13.45 53.49
C LEU A 12 8.66 -13.94 52.87
N ARG A 13 8.72 -15.21 52.46
CA ARG A 13 7.67 -16.26 52.45
C ARG A 13 6.97 -16.32 53.83
N ILE A 14 5.78 -16.84 54.11
CA ILE A 14 4.90 -17.96 53.66
C ILE A 14 3.63 -17.74 54.57
N ASP A 15 2.35 -18.00 54.24
CA ASP A 15 1.69 -19.32 54.33
C ASP A 15 0.17 -19.24 53.97
N THR A 16 -0.26 -20.25 53.20
CA THR A 16 -1.50 -21.08 53.23
C THR A 16 -2.83 -20.61 53.85
N ALA A 17 -3.94 -20.74 53.10
CA ALA A 17 -4.97 -21.81 53.28
C ALA A 17 -6.40 -21.47 52.77
N SER A 18 -6.97 -22.45 52.06
CA SER A 18 -8.37 -22.94 52.02
C SER A 18 -9.57 -22.06 51.62
N ARG A 19 -10.06 -22.39 50.42
CA ARG A 19 -11.46 -22.75 50.01
C ARG A 19 -12.59 -22.58 51.04
N CYS A 20 -13.68 -21.95 50.61
CA CYS A 20 -15.04 -22.33 51.01
C CYS A 20 -16.03 -22.18 49.84
N PHE A 21 -16.92 -23.18 49.74
CA PHE A 21 -17.86 -23.50 48.67
C PHE A 21 -19.29 -23.27 49.21
N VAL A 22 -20.18 -22.55 48.51
CA VAL A 22 -21.66 -22.64 48.64
C VAL A 22 -22.26 -22.14 47.30
N LEU A 23 -22.73 -23.00 46.39
CA LEU A 23 -24.09 -23.56 46.23
C LEU A 23 -25.20 -22.51 45.99
N LEU A 24 -25.71 -22.41 44.76
CA LEU A 24 -27.11 -22.75 44.48
C LEU A 24 -27.36 -23.01 42.99
N ALA A 25 -28.09 -24.09 42.74
CA ALA A 25 -28.42 -24.64 41.44
C ALA A 25 -29.82 -24.22 40.99
N ALA A 26 -29.97 -24.20 39.67
CA ALA A 26 -31.12 -24.65 38.87
C ALA A 26 -32.52 -24.03 39.12
N LEU A 27 -33.09 -23.49 38.05
CA LEU A 27 -34.43 -23.89 37.60
C LEU A 27 -34.57 -23.71 36.08
N LEU A 28 -35.02 -24.80 35.47
CA LEU A 28 -35.31 -25.02 34.04
C LEU A 28 -36.54 -24.23 33.58
N ALA A 29 -36.59 -23.85 32.30
CA ALA A 29 -37.65 -24.27 31.38
C ALA A 29 -37.44 -23.67 29.97
N THR A 30 -37.36 -24.55 28.99
CA THR A 30 -37.49 -24.25 27.56
C THR A 30 -38.92 -23.84 27.23
N ASN A 31 -39.10 -22.86 26.34
CA ASN A 31 -40.12 -22.89 25.30
C ASN A 31 -39.82 -21.85 24.22
N THR A 32 -39.57 -22.35 23.01
CA THR A 32 -39.58 -21.61 21.75
C THR A 32 -41.01 -21.26 21.36
N PHE A 33 -41.31 -20.00 21.09
CA PHE A 33 -42.30 -19.59 20.08
C PHE A 33 -41.95 -18.20 19.54
N ALA A 34 -42.04 -18.08 18.21
CA ALA A 34 -41.76 -16.91 17.40
C ALA A 34 -42.75 -15.75 17.67
N GLN A 35 -42.27 -14.51 17.63
CA GLN A 35 -43.10 -13.32 17.41
C GLN A 35 -42.44 -12.33 16.44
N ASP A 36 -43.33 -11.84 15.58
CA ASP A 36 -43.24 -10.93 14.43
C ASP A 36 -42.68 -9.53 14.80
N PRO A 37 -42.02 -8.81 13.87
CA PRO A 37 -41.26 -7.59 14.15
C PRO A 37 -42.13 -6.35 13.98
N ASN A 38 -42.95 -6.00 14.96
CA ASN A 38 -43.44 -4.63 15.07
C ASN A 38 -44.19 -4.41 16.38
N THR A 39 -43.43 -4.10 17.44
CA THR A 39 -43.80 -3.12 18.47
C THR A 39 -42.76 -3.17 19.58
N ASP A 40 -41.81 -2.24 19.55
CA ASP A 40 -41.40 -1.56 20.78
C ASP A 40 -40.79 -0.20 20.43
N ARG A 41 -41.64 0.82 20.54
CA ARG A 41 -41.20 2.22 20.65
C ARG A 41 -40.58 2.35 22.03
N ASN A 42 -39.25 2.31 22.11
CA ASN A 42 -38.50 2.80 23.26
C ASN A 42 -38.51 4.35 23.21
N PRO A 43 -39.17 5.07 24.13
CA PRO A 43 -39.08 6.52 24.20
C PRO A 43 -37.80 6.86 24.98
N GLY A 44 -36.64 6.82 24.32
CA GLY A 44 -35.39 7.07 25.04
C GLY A 44 -34.10 7.14 24.24
N THR A 45 -34.08 6.87 22.94
CA THR A 45 -32.89 7.10 22.11
C THR A 45 -33.05 8.41 21.33
N LEU A 46 -32.61 9.50 21.94
CA LEU A 46 -32.27 10.71 21.17
C LEU A 46 -31.11 10.33 20.24
N ASN A 47 -31.43 10.18 18.95
CA ASN A 47 -30.43 10.04 17.91
C ASN A 47 -29.78 11.43 17.71
N VAL A 48 -28.84 11.80 18.58
CA VAL A 48 -28.12 13.07 18.47
C VAL A 48 -27.06 12.88 17.39
N GLN A 49 -27.37 13.33 16.17
CA GLN A 49 -26.31 13.58 15.20
C GLN A 49 -25.41 14.69 15.77
N PRO A 50 -24.08 14.50 15.86
CA PRO A 50 -23.19 15.55 16.33
C PRO A 50 -23.28 16.75 15.37
N HIS A 51 -23.76 17.89 15.85
CA HIS A 51 -23.71 19.13 15.09
C HIS A 51 -22.27 19.65 15.11
N ILE A 52 -21.61 19.64 13.95
CA ILE A 52 -20.29 20.24 13.77
C ILE A 52 -20.46 21.77 13.81
N VAL A 53 -19.85 22.41 14.81
CA VAL A 53 -19.88 23.87 14.98
C VAL A 53 -18.58 24.44 14.40
N TYR A 54 -18.70 25.26 13.37
CA TYR A 54 -17.57 25.97 12.77
C TYR A 54 -17.45 27.37 13.36
N GLN A 55 -16.26 27.75 13.80
CA GLN A 55 -15.95 29.11 14.24
C GLN A 55 -15.30 29.90 13.10
N THR A 56 -15.75 31.14 12.88
CA THR A 56 -15.23 32.02 11.84
C THR A 56 -15.23 33.48 12.30
N ASN A 57 -14.28 34.27 11.81
CA ASN A 57 -14.13 35.68 12.15
C ASN A 57 -15.24 36.56 11.52
N PRO A 58 -15.59 37.71 12.12
CA PRO A 58 -16.53 38.66 11.50
C PRO A 58 -16.08 39.07 10.09
N GLY A 59 -17.02 39.11 9.13
CA GLY A 59 -16.72 39.46 7.73
C GLY A 59 -16.07 38.34 6.92
N THR A 60 -16.07 37.11 7.42
CA THR A 60 -15.63 35.90 6.73
C THR A 60 -16.73 34.83 6.76
N SER A 61 -16.53 33.72 6.05
CA SER A 61 -17.47 32.60 6.03
C SER A 61 -16.77 31.24 6.16
N VAL A 62 -17.60 30.20 6.25
CA VAL A 62 -17.21 28.80 6.23
C VAL A 62 -17.75 28.15 4.95
N ALA A 63 -16.89 27.44 4.22
CA ALA A 63 -17.28 26.62 3.07
C ALA A 63 -17.00 25.15 3.36
N VAL A 64 -18.03 24.33 3.26
CA VAL A 64 -18.00 22.90 3.58
C VAL A 64 -18.25 22.09 2.30
N PHE A 65 -17.38 21.14 2.01
CA PHE A 65 -17.44 20.28 0.84
C PHE A 65 -17.65 18.84 1.28
N LYS A 66 -18.73 18.22 0.83
CA LYS A 66 -19.00 16.80 1.02
C LYS A 66 -18.74 16.06 -0.28
N VAL A 67 -17.84 15.09 -0.25
CA VAL A 67 -17.33 14.41 -1.45
C VAL A 67 -17.82 12.97 -1.49
N PHE A 68 -18.32 12.55 -2.64
CA PHE A 68 -18.89 11.24 -2.90
C PHE A 68 -18.16 10.54 -4.04
N GLY A 69 -18.10 9.22 -4.00
CA GLY A 69 -17.57 8.39 -5.08
C GLY A 69 -18.71 7.90 -5.99
N GLU A 70 -18.58 8.10 -7.30
CA GLU A 70 -19.49 7.66 -8.37
C GLU A 70 -20.91 8.29 -8.38
N LYS A 71 -21.55 8.42 -7.21
CA LYS A 71 -22.91 8.94 -7.04
C LYS A 71 -23.12 9.53 -5.65
N LEU A 72 -24.03 10.49 -5.51
CA LEU A 72 -24.34 11.23 -4.27
C LEU A 72 -24.75 10.36 -3.05
N SER A 73 -25.07 9.09 -3.26
CA SER A 73 -25.41 8.16 -2.18
C SER A 73 -24.21 7.41 -1.59
N THR A 74 -23.03 7.52 -2.22
CA THR A 74 -21.87 6.67 -1.93
C THR A 74 -20.73 7.56 -1.42
N PRO A 75 -20.45 7.56 -0.10
CA PRO A 75 -19.32 8.30 0.46
C PRO A 75 -18.01 7.91 -0.23
N LEU A 76 -17.09 8.85 -0.35
CA LEU A 76 -15.78 8.57 -0.92
C LEU A 76 -15.02 7.60 0.00
N ASP A 77 -14.43 6.55 -0.59
CA ASP A 77 -13.75 5.47 0.14
C ASP A 77 -12.36 5.86 0.69
N ARG A 78 -11.97 7.13 0.55
CA ARG A 78 -10.69 7.73 0.95
C ARG A 78 -10.86 9.25 1.11
N GLN A 79 -9.85 9.93 1.63
CA GLN A 79 -9.84 11.39 1.68
C GLN A 79 -9.63 12.00 0.28
N ALA A 80 -10.35 13.07 -0.01
CA ALA A 80 -10.06 13.96 -1.11
C ALA A 80 -9.24 15.16 -0.62
N LEU A 81 -8.32 15.64 -1.46
CA LEU A 81 -7.71 16.96 -1.34
C LEU A 81 -8.66 18.02 -1.89
N LEU A 82 -8.86 19.07 -1.12
CA LEU A 82 -9.55 20.30 -1.51
C LEU A 82 -8.50 21.41 -1.64
N LYS A 83 -8.36 21.97 -2.83
CA LYS A 83 -7.50 23.12 -3.10
C LYS A 83 -8.37 24.28 -3.55
N MET A 84 -8.40 25.33 -2.75
CA MET A 84 -9.22 26.51 -3.02
C MET A 84 -8.34 27.70 -3.36
N VAL A 85 -8.56 28.29 -4.53
CA VAL A 85 -7.79 29.41 -5.07
C VAL A 85 -8.68 30.64 -5.15
N ASN A 86 -8.32 31.73 -4.47
CA ASN A 86 -9.00 33.01 -4.64
C ASN A 86 -8.70 33.57 -6.03
N ILE A 87 -9.72 33.78 -6.85
CA ILE A 87 -9.55 34.19 -8.24
C ILE A 87 -8.92 35.59 -8.34
N LYS A 88 -9.17 36.47 -7.36
CA LYS A 88 -8.72 37.86 -7.39
C LYS A 88 -7.24 38.02 -7.04
N ASP A 89 -6.81 37.42 -5.94
CA ASP A 89 -5.45 37.61 -5.40
C ASP A 89 -4.57 36.36 -5.50
N GLN A 90 -5.11 35.27 -6.06
CA GLN A 90 -4.43 33.98 -6.27
C GLN A 90 -3.96 33.31 -4.97
N THR A 91 -4.49 33.70 -3.81
CA THR A 91 -4.22 33.01 -2.54
C THR A 91 -4.78 31.58 -2.56
N VAL A 92 -3.96 30.62 -2.12
CA VAL A 92 -4.31 29.18 -2.15
C VAL A 92 -4.43 28.60 -0.75
N LEU A 93 -5.59 28.03 -0.47
CA LEU A 93 -5.91 27.31 0.76
C LEU A 93 -6.05 25.82 0.46
N TRP A 94 -5.64 24.98 1.41
CA TRP A 94 -5.69 23.51 1.28
C TRP A 94 -6.43 22.92 2.47
N ALA A 95 -7.26 21.91 2.21
CA ALA A 95 -7.93 21.11 3.21
C ALA A 95 -8.09 19.69 2.68
N THR A 96 -8.38 18.72 3.55
CA THR A 96 -8.79 17.37 3.15
C THR A 96 -10.16 17.06 3.70
N THR A 97 -10.83 16.08 3.12
CA THR A 97 -12.04 15.53 3.72
C THR A 97 -11.71 14.63 4.91
N GLU A 98 -12.54 14.59 5.94
CA GLU A 98 -12.41 13.72 7.11
C GLU A 98 -13.36 12.50 7.02
N GLY A 99 -13.61 11.82 8.15
CA GLY A 99 -14.23 10.48 8.21
C GLY A 99 -15.67 10.34 7.66
N ASP A 100 -16.38 11.44 7.42
CA ASP A 100 -17.69 11.50 6.77
C ASP A 100 -17.63 11.98 5.31
N SER A 101 -16.42 11.96 4.73
CA SER A 101 -16.07 12.53 3.43
C SER A 101 -16.37 14.04 3.33
N GLN A 102 -16.35 14.75 4.45
CA GLN A 102 -16.53 16.20 4.51
C GLN A 102 -15.21 16.92 4.82
N GLY A 103 -14.90 17.98 4.07
CA GLY A 103 -13.81 18.90 4.38
C GLY A 103 -14.34 20.33 4.45
N ALA A 104 -13.69 21.20 5.24
CA ALA A 104 -14.16 22.57 5.42
C ALA A 104 -13.00 23.57 5.43
N PHE A 105 -13.27 24.75 4.90
CA PHE A 105 -12.43 25.94 5.06
C PHE A 105 -13.14 26.93 5.98
N THR A 106 -12.43 27.48 6.96
CA THR A 106 -12.92 28.51 7.87
C THR A 106 -12.19 29.83 7.63
N ASN A 107 -12.77 30.95 8.08
CA ASN A 107 -12.20 32.29 7.92
C ASN A 107 -11.97 32.72 6.46
N ILE A 108 -12.84 32.28 5.55
CA ILE A 108 -12.71 32.59 4.12
C ILE A 108 -13.24 34.01 3.87
N PRO A 109 -12.45 34.93 3.29
CA PRO A 109 -12.95 36.22 2.84
C PRO A 109 -14.07 36.09 1.79
N PHE A 110 -14.96 37.06 1.72
CA PHE A 110 -15.97 37.09 0.65
C PHE A 110 -15.30 37.34 -0.70
N GLY A 111 -15.68 36.56 -1.72
CA GLY A 111 -15.01 36.58 -3.02
C GLY A 111 -15.34 35.37 -3.89
N ASN A 112 -14.71 35.31 -5.06
CA ASN A 112 -14.82 34.18 -5.98
C ASN A 112 -13.62 33.25 -5.81
N TYR A 113 -13.88 31.96 -5.75
CA TYR A 113 -12.87 30.93 -5.58
C TYR A 113 -13.04 29.84 -6.64
N ASP A 114 -11.94 29.31 -7.16
CA ASP A 114 -11.94 28.02 -7.86
C ASP A 114 -11.50 26.93 -6.89
N VAL A 115 -12.23 25.82 -6.85
CA VAL A 115 -11.94 24.69 -5.95
C VAL A 115 -11.68 23.44 -6.77
N GLU A 116 -10.46 22.92 -6.67
CA GLU A 116 -10.04 21.64 -7.24
C GLU A 116 -10.18 20.55 -6.17
N ILE A 117 -10.93 19.48 -6.48
CA ILE A 117 -11.20 18.34 -5.61
C ILE A 117 -10.62 17.08 -6.24
N SER A 118 -9.72 16.39 -5.53
CA SER A 118 -8.93 15.29 -6.08
C SER A 118 -8.76 14.13 -5.10
N ALA A 119 -8.82 12.88 -5.59
CA ALA A 119 -8.58 11.68 -4.79
C ALA A 119 -7.89 10.60 -5.63
N VAL A 120 -7.00 9.80 -5.02
CA VAL A 120 -6.26 8.76 -5.78
C VAL A 120 -7.20 7.70 -6.31
N GLY A 121 -7.01 7.32 -7.58
CA GLY A 121 -7.90 6.40 -8.26
C GLY A 121 -9.24 7.03 -8.66
N TYR A 122 -9.35 8.37 -8.65
CA TYR A 122 -10.49 9.15 -9.15
C TYR A 122 -10.01 10.34 -10.00
N LEU A 123 -10.86 10.79 -10.94
CA LEU A 123 -10.66 11.98 -11.74
C LEU A 123 -10.92 13.25 -10.90
N SER A 124 -9.99 14.21 -10.97
CA SER A 124 -10.12 15.51 -10.29
C SER A 124 -11.26 16.34 -10.89
N LYS A 125 -11.95 17.14 -10.05
CA LYS A 125 -13.04 18.04 -10.46
C LYS A 125 -12.77 19.47 -10.01
N HIS A 126 -13.00 20.43 -10.90
CA HIS A 126 -13.00 21.87 -10.57
C HIS A 126 -14.42 22.39 -10.35
N GLN A 127 -14.57 23.31 -9.40
CA GLN A 127 -15.83 23.95 -9.07
C GLN A 127 -15.59 25.40 -8.67
N GLU A 128 -16.16 26.34 -9.43
CA GLU A 128 -16.20 27.74 -9.01
C GLU A 128 -17.22 27.94 -7.89
N VAL A 129 -16.81 28.69 -6.87
CA VAL A 129 -17.57 28.98 -5.65
C VAL A 129 -17.66 30.49 -5.45
N HIS A 130 -18.89 30.99 -5.36
CA HIS A 130 -19.16 32.38 -5.01
C HIS A 130 -19.44 32.50 -3.51
N ASN A 131 -18.45 33.01 -2.77
CA ASN A 131 -18.55 33.18 -1.35
C ASN A 131 -19.15 34.56 -1.01
N SER A 132 -20.47 34.62 -0.80
CA SER A 132 -21.21 35.87 -0.54
C SER A 132 -22.20 35.75 0.62
N ASN A 133 -22.16 36.72 1.55
CA ASN A 133 -23.18 37.11 2.55
C ASN A 133 -23.82 36.02 3.43
N ALA A 134 -23.41 34.75 3.31
CA ALA A 134 -23.86 33.63 4.12
C ALA A 134 -22.71 33.16 5.05
N PRO A 135 -22.97 32.93 6.34
CA PRO A 135 -21.94 32.50 7.29
C PRO A 135 -21.45 31.05 7.05
N LEU A 136 -22.29 30.20 6.43
CA LEU A 136 -21.98 28.81 6.11
C LEU A 136 -22.50 28.47 4.71
N GLN A 137 -21.65 27.87 3.88
CA GLN A 137 -21.99 27.34 2.56
C GLN A 137 -21.64 25.85 2.49
N GLN A 138 -22.49 25.06 1.83
CA GLN A 138 -22.30 23.61 1.67
C GLN A 138 -22.33 23.22 0.20
N PHE A 139 -21.40 22.37 -0.20
CA PHE A 139 -21.21 21.89 -1.57
C PHE A 139 -21.14 20.37 -1.60
N GLU A 140 -21.89 19.73 -2.49
CA GLU A 140 -21.85 18.29 -2.72
C GLU A 140 -21.13 17.98 -4.02
N ILE A 141 -20.05 17.19 -3.93
CA ILE A 141 -19.14 16.91 -5.04
C ILE A 141 -19.12 15.40 -5.27
N VAL A 142 -19.25 14.97 -6.53
CA VAL A 142 -19.10 13.57 -6.93
C VAL A 142 -17.83 13.43 -7.76
N LEU A 143 -16.95 12.50 -7.38
CA LEU A 143 -15.76 12.09 -8.14
C LEU A 143 -15.98 10.72 -8.78
N HIS A 144 -15.40 10.50 -9.97
CA HIS A 144 -15.51 9.23 -10.71
C HIS A 144 -14.17 8.51 -10.78
N ARG A 145 -14.15 7.18 -10.71
CA ARG A 145 -12.91 6.39 -10.68
C ARG A 145 -12.03 6.59 -11.92
N ASP A 146 -10.72 6.59 -11.67
CA ASP A 146 -9.67 6.55 -12.68
C ASP A 146 -9.48 5.08 -13.15
N PRO A 147 -9.72 4.76 -14.42
CA PRO A 147 -9.71 3.38 -14.93
C PRO A 147 -8.37 2.61 -14.89
N ALA A 148 -7.31 3.09 -14.23
CA ALA A 148 -5.92 2.65 -14.50
C ALA A 148 -5.11 1.91 -13.37
N ALA A 149 -5.68 1.28 -12.31
CA ALA A 149 -4.91 0.72 -11.16
C ALA A 149 -5.25 -0.74 -10.67
N ILE A 150 -4.27 -1.67 -10.40
CA ILE A 150 -4.43 -3.11 -9.91
C ILE A 150 -3.25 -3.64 -8.97
N ASN A 151 -3.43 -4.63 -8.04
CA ASN A 151 -2.47 -5.18 -6.98
C ASN A 151 -2.55 -6.74 -6.65
N LEU A 152 -1.52 -7.43 -6.07
CA LEU A 152 -1.44 -8.91 -5.80
C LEU A 152 -0.47 -9.41 -4.63
N ASP A 153 -0.83 -10.40 -3.77
CA ASP A 153 -0.09 -10.91 -2.54
C ASP A 153 -0.22 -12.46 -2.27
N VAL A 154 0.72 -13.18 -1.57
CA VAL A 154 0.78 -14.70 -1.39
C VAL A 154 1.06 -15.21 0.07
N ASP A 155 0.54 -16.40 0.48
CA ASP A 155 0.71 -17.10 1.79
C ASP A 155 1.62 -18.37 1.74
N ASP A 156 2.55 -18.56 2.71
CA ASP A 156 3.67 -19.52 2.67
C ASP A 156 3.85 -20.43 3.93
N ARG A 157 2.85 -20.48 4.82
CA ARG A 157 2.96 -21.06 6.18
C ARG A 157 3.20 -22.58 6.26
N ALA A 158 2.78 -23.37 5.26
CA ALA A 158 2.82 -24.84 5.31
C ALA A 158 4.15 -25.49 4.84
N LEU A 159 5.11 -24.69 4.35
CA LEU A 159 6.35 -25.19 3.76
C LEU A 159 7.50 -25.30 4.78
N SER A 160 8.35 -26.34 4.64
CA SER A 160 9.62 -26.39 5.38
C SER A 160 10.50 -25.20 4.99
N SER A 161 11.41 -24.77 5.88
CA SER A 161 12.29 -23.63 5.59
C SER A 161 13.03 -23.80 4.26
N LYS A 162 13.56 -25.01 3.98
CA LYS A 162 14.20 -25.35 2.70
C LYS A 162 13.23 -25.31 1.50
N ALA A 163 12.00 -25.82 1.64
CA ALA A 163 11.02 -25.79 0.55
C ALA A 163 10.54 -24.37 0.24
N ARG A 164 10.23 -23.60 1.28
CA ARG A 164 9.84 -22.19 1.19
C ARG A 164 10.97 -21.35 0.62
N LYS A 165 12.20 -21.74 0.95
CA LYS A 165 13.43 -21.25 0.36
C LYS A 165 13.32 -21.52 -1.14
N GLU A 166 13.56 -22.72 -1.61
CA GLU A 166 13.52 -23.06 -3.04
C GLU A 166 12.32 -22.45 -3.81
N MET A 167 11.12 -22.41 -3.23
CA MET A 167 9.96 -21.72 -3.79
C MET A 167 10.23 -20.27 -4.19
N LYS A 168 10.81 -19.44 -3.31
CA LYS A 168 10.98 -18.00 -3.58
C LYS A 168 12.05 -17.71 -4.62
N HIS A 169 13.09 -18.54 -4.79
CA HIS A 169 14.01 -18.40 -5.94
C HIS A 169 13.32 -18.85 -7.21
N GLY A 170 12.54 -19.93 -7.14
CA GLY A 170 11.74 -20.39 -8.25
C GLY A 170 10.83 -19.29 -8.80
N VAL A 171 10.14 -18.61 -7.89
CA VAL A 171 9.31 -17.43 -8.19
C VAL A 171 10.12 -16.26 -8.74
N ALA A 172 11.25 -15.91 -8.14
CA ALA A 172 12.07 -14.79 -8.60
C ALA A 172 12.62 -15.05 -10.03
N ALA A 173 13.02 -16.29 -10.29
CA ALA A 173 13.44 -16.76 -11.60
C ALA A 173 12.28 -16.72 -12.61
N LEU A 174 11.06 -17.11 -12.20
CA LEU A 174 9.85 -16.97 -13.03
C LEU A 174 9.58 -15.52 -13.42
N LYS A 175 9.62 -14.57 -12.47
CA LYS A 175 9.43 -13.14 -12.75
C LYS A 175 10.49 -12.57 -13.70
N SER A 176 11.69 -13.16 -13.72
CA SER A 176 12.81 -12.74 -14.57
C SER A 176 12.88 -13.54 -15.88
N HIS A 177 11.88 -14.37 -16.19
CA HIS A 177 11.84 -15.27 -17.35
C HIS A 177 13.03 -16.27 -17.44
N HIS A 178 13.70 -16.57 -16.32
CA HIS A 178 14.76 -17.58 -16.23
C HIS A 178 14.16 -18.96 -15.94
N PHE A 179 13.50 -19.56 -16.94
CA PHE A 179 12.68 -20.74 -16.76
C PHE A 179 13.44 -21.99 -16.25
N LYS A 180 14.70 -22.17 -16.65
CA LYS A 180 15.51 -23.33 -16.21
C LYS A 180 15.85 -23.27 -14.72
N ASP A 181 16.16 -22.08 -14.22
CA ASP A 181 16.43 -21.85 -12.80
C ASP A 181 15.13 -21.96 -12.00
N ALA A 182 14.03 -21.42 -12.54
CA ALA A 182 12.71 -21.60 -11.97
C ALA A 182 12.33 -23.07 -11.81
N GLU A 183 12.51 -23.89 -12.85
CA GLU A 183 12.25 -25.32 -12.83
C GLU A 183 13.08 -26.02 -11.76
N THR A 184 14.36 -25.71 -11.70
CA THR A 184 15.29 -26.28 -10.73
C THR A 184 14.84 -26.00 -9.31
N HIS A 185 14.56 -24.75 -8.99
CA HIS A 185 14.18 -24.32 -7.65
C HIS A 185 12.76 -24.78 -7.27
N LEU A 186 11.77 -24.62 -8.15
CA LEU A 186 10.41 -25.07 -7.86
C LEU A 186 10.30 -26.58 -7.72
N THR A 187 11.05 -27.36 -8.50
CA THR A 187 11.07 -28.83 -8.37
C THR A 187 11.67 -29.25 -7.02
N GLN A 188 12.73 -28.58 -6.57
CA GLN A 188 13.30 -28.85 -5.25
C GLN A 188 12.33 -28.50 -4.12
N ALA A 189 11.61 -27.38 -4.25
CA ALA A 189 10.56 -27.00 -3.30
C ALA A 189 9.44 -28.04 -3.27
N HIS A 190 8.97 -28.45 -4.45
CA HIS A 190 7.89 -29.41 -4.62
C HIS A 190 8.26 -30.79 -4.07
N ASN A 191 9.48 -31.29 -4.29
CA ASN A 191 9.94 -32.56 -3.73
C ASN A 191 9.88 -32.60 -2.20
N ALA A 192 10.01 -31.45 -1.54
CA ALA A 192 9.95 -31.33 -0.09
C ALA A 192 8.52 -31.13 0.45
N ALA A 193 7.58 -30.67 -0.39
CA ALA A 193 6.18 -30.49 -0.03
C ALA A 193 5.26 -30.76 -1.24
N PRO A 194 5.16 -32.02 -1.69
CA PRO A 194 4.46 -32.37 -2.92
C PRO A 194 2.95 -32.14 -2.83
N SER A 195 2.40 -32.10 -1.61
CA SER A 195 0.99 -31.79 -1.30
C SER A 195 0.71 -30.28 -1.16
N SER A 196 1.68 -29.40 -1.47
CA SER A 196 1.42 -27.96 -1.49
C SER A 196 0.70 -27.59 -2.78
N ALA A 197 -0.57 -27.17 -2.67
CA ALA A 197 -1.34 -26.67 -3.80
C ALA A 197 -0.62 -25.50 -4.49
N GLU A 198 0.05 -24.64 -3.72
CA GLU A 198 0.81 -23.48 -4.21
C GLU A 198 2.01 -23.89 -5.07
N LEU A 199 2.80 -24.88 -4.63
CA LEU A 199 3.96 -25.33 -5.41
C LEU A 199 3.55 -26.03 -6.69
N ASN A 200 2.44 -26.78 -6.63
CA ASN A 200 1.83 -27.36 -7.82
C ASN A 200 1.31 -26.27 -8.77
N PHE A 201 0.72 -25.19 -8.26
CA PHE A 201 0.30 -24.05 -9.07
C PHE A 201 1.51 -23.38 -9.75
N LEU A 202 2.57 -23.08 -8.99
CA LEU A 202 3.78 -22.44 -9.51
C LEU A 202 4.52 -23.28 -10.57
N LEU A 203 4.65 -24.59 -10.37
CA LEU A 203 5.18 -25.50 -11.39
C LEU A 203 4.26 -25.57 -12.61
N GLY A 204 2.96 -25.62 -12.38
CA GLY A 204 1.95 -25.54 -13.42
C GLY A 204 2.10 -24.30 -14.30
N TYR A 205 2.23 -23.13 -13.67
CA TYR A 205 2.47 -21.86 -14.34
C TYR A 205 3.82 -21.84 -15.08
N LEU A 206 4.90 -22.35 -14.47
CA LEU A 206 6.20 -22.44 -15.12
C LEU A 206 6.10 -23.21 -16.44
N TYR A 207 5.52 -24.41 -16.41
CA TYR A 207 5.40 -25.24 -17.61
C TYR A 207 4.44 -24.63 -18.63
N PHE A 208 3.41 -23.91 -18.17
CA PHE A 208 2.55 -23.12 -19.06
C PHE A 208 3.37 -22.07 -19.81
N GLN A 209 4.22 -21.30 -19.13
CA GLN A 209 5.09 -20.30 -19.76
C GLN A 209 6.14 -20.91 -20.70
N GLN A 210 6.55 -22.15 -20.47
CA GLN A 210 7.43 -22.90 -21.36
C GLN A 210 6.70 -23.55 -22.56
N ASN A 211 5.38 -23.38 -22.67
CA ASN A 211 4.49 -24.07 -23.62
C ASN A 211 4.46 -25.62 -23.46
N ASP A 212 4.89 -26.15 -22.31
CA ASP A 212 4.75 -27.57 -21.96
C ASP A 212 3.38 -27.79 -21.29
N HIS A 213 2.33 -27.74 -22.11
CA HIS A 213 0.96 -27.79 -21.61
C HIS A 213 0.60 -29.14 -20.97
N ASP A 214 1.29 -30.22 -21.33
CA ASP A 214 1.10 -31.53 -20.71
C ASP A 214 1.50 -31.50 -19.23
N LYS A 215 2.72 -31.04 -18.92
CA LYS A 215 3.15 -30.89 -17.52
C LYS A 215 2.34 -29.81 -16.79
N ALA A 216 2.05 -28.70 -17.46
CA ALA A 216 1.23 -27.63 -16.87
C ALA A 216 -0.12 -28.18 -16.39
N SER A 217 -0.83 -28.93 -17.25
CA SER A 217 -2.13 -29.51 -16.91
C SER A 217 -2.05 -30.52 -15.75
N ALA A 218 -0.97 -31.30 -15.67
CA ALA A 218 -0.76 -32.27 -14.59
C ALA A 218 -0.53 -31.60 -13.22
N TYR A 219 0.35 -30.59 -13.17
CA TYR A 219 0.63 -29.86 -11.94
C TYR A 219 -0.55 -28.99 -11.50
N LEU A 220 -1.19 -28.26 -12.42
CA LEU A 220 -2.38 -27.47 -12.11
C LEU A 220 -3.57 -28.34 -11.70
N GLY A 221 -3.76 -29.50 -12.33
CA GLY A 221 -4.77 -30.47 -11.91
C GLY A 221 -4.51 -31.02 -10.49
N THR A 222 -3.24 -31.15 -10.10
CA THR A 222 -2.86 -31.52 -8.74
C THR A 222 -3.10 -30.37 -7.77
N ALA A 223 -2.77 -29.13 -8.14
CA ALA A 223 -3.07 -27.94 -7.36
C ALA A 223 -4.58 -27.81 -7.08
N ASN A 224 -5.43 -28.01 -8.09
CA ASN A 224 -6.89 -27.97 -7.94
C ASN A 224 -7.41 -29.08 -7.00
N LYS A 225 -6.85 -30.29 -7.06
CA LYS A 225 -7.21 -31.38 -6.12
C LYS A 225 -6.84 -31.05 -4.67
N LEU A 226 -5.72 -30.36 -4.46
CA LEU A 226 -5.21 -30.02 -3.14
C LEU A 226 -5.90 -28.79 -2.54
N ARG A 227 -6.31 -27.84 -3.39
CA ARG A 227 -7.10 -26.66 -3.01
C ARG A 227 -8.21 -26.46 -4.04
N PRO A 228 -9.36 -27.15 -3.87
CA PRO A 228 -10.52 -26.97 -4.73
C PRO A 228 -11.04 -25.53 -4.66
N HIS A 229 -11.69 -25.06 -5.72
CA HIS A 229 -12.27 -23.71 -5.79
C HIS A 229 -11.24 -22.58 -5.62
N ASP A 230 -10.01 -22.79 -6.08
CA ASP A 230 -9.03 -21.72 -6.24
C ASP A 230 -9.17 -21.10 -7.63
N GLY A 231 -9.75 -19.90 -7.71
CA GLY A 231 -10.09 -19.25 -8.98
C GLY A 231 -8.89 -19.08 -9.92
N ALA A 232 -7.71 -18.76 -9.39
CA ALA A 232 -6.48 -18.62 -10.18
C ALA A 232 -6.03 -19.95 -10.79
N THR A 233 -6.02 -21.02 -9.99
CA THR A 233 -5.68 -22.38 -10.45
C THR A 233 -6.67 -22.88 -11.50
N LEU A 234 -7.98 -22.74 -11.26
CA LEU A 234 -9.03 -23.17 -12.18
C LEU A 234 -8.93 -22.41 -13.51
N THR A 235 -8.74 -21.08 -13.46
CA THR A 235 -8.58 -20.25 -14.67
C THR A 235 -7.37 -20.65 -15.50
N LEU A 236 -6.20 -20.81 -14.86
CA LEU A 236 -4.97 -21.18 -15.56
C LEU A 236 -5.02 -22.62 -16.09
N LEU A 237 -5.64 -23.55 -15.35
CA LEU A 237 -5.87 -24.92 -15.82
C LEU A 237 -6.81 -24.94 -17.02
N GLY A 238 -7.90 -24.18 -16.98
CA GLY A 238 -8.83 -23.99 -18.09
C GLY A 238 -8.14 -23.46 -19.35
N ARG A 239 -7.35 -22.39 -19.20
CA ARG A 239 -6.52 -21.85 -20.30
C ARG A 239 -5.54 -22.89 -20.84
N THR A 240 -4.89 -23.65 -19.96
CA THR A 240 -3.98 -24.73 -20.37
C THR A 240 -4.68 -25.76 -21.24
N TRP A 241 -5.92 -26.14 -20.93
CA TRP A 241 -6.71 -27.04 -21.77
C TRP A 241 -7.11 -26.45 -23.12
N LEU A 242 -7.36 -25.13 -23.19
CA LEU A 242 -7.59 -24.44 -24.46
C LEU A 242 -6.35 -24.46 -25.36
N GLU A 243 -5.16 -24.19 -24.82
CA GLU A 243 -3.89 -24.27 -25.57
C GLU A 243 -3.62 -25.71 -26.06
N LYS A 244 -4.04 -26.72 -25.30
CA LYS A 244 -4.02 -28.14 -25.72
C LYS A 244 -5.10 -28.51 -26.73
N LYS A 245 -6.04 -27.60 -27.01
CA LYS A 245 -7.22 -27.81 -27.86
C LYS A 245 -8.18 -28.89 -27.34
N ASP A 246 -8.13 -29.19 -26.04
CA ASP A 246 -9.10 -30.05 -25.36
C ASP A 246 -10.23 -29.17 -24.81
N TYR A 247 -11.09 -28.72 -25.72
CA TYR A 247 -12.17 -27.80 -25.39
C TYR A 247 -13.21 -28.38 -24.40
N PRO A 248 -13.57 -29.69 -24.45
CA PRO A 248 -14.41 -30.29 -23.42
C PRO A 248 -13.81 -30.23 -22.01
N ALA A 249 -12.51 -30.53 -21.86
CA ALA A 249 -11.83 -30.42 -20.57
C ALA A 249 -11.75 -28.95 -20.10
N ALA A 250 -11.43 -28.02 -21.01
CA ALA A 250 -11.44 -26.59 -20.72
C ALA A 250 -12.81 -26.13 -20.22
N GLN A 251 -13.89 -26.50 -20.92
CA GLN A 251 -15.26 -26.13 -20.55
C GLN A 251 -15.62 -26.64 -19.15
N TRP A 252 -15.24 -27.86 -18.79
CA TRP A 252 -15.54 -28.41 -17.48
C TRP A 252 -14.87 -27.59 -16.37
N VAL A 253 -13.56 -27.32 -16.48
CA VAL A 253 -12.80 -26.59 -15.46
C VAL A 253 -13.23 -25.11 -15.39
N LEU A 254 -13.49 -24.48 -16.53
CA LEU A 254 -13.82 -23.05 -16.59
C LEU A 254 -15.23 -22.76 -16.07
N LYS A 255 -16.15 -23.73 -16.11
CA LYS A 255 -17.43 -23.61 -15.39
C LYS A 255 -17.21 -23.52 -13.88
N GLU A 256 -16.37 -24.38 -13.31
CA GLU A 256 -16.01 -24.27 -11.89
C GLU A 256 -15.30 -22.95 -11.57
N ALA A 257 -14.48 -22.43 -12.50
CA ALA A 257 -13.81 -21.14 -12.33
C ALA A 257 -14.81 -19.98 -12.24
N VAL A 258 -15.81 -19.96 -13.13
CA VAL A 258 -16.91 -18.97 -13.14
C VAL A 258 -17.74 -19.06 -11.85
N ASP A 259 -18.04 -20.28 -11.38
CA ASP A 259 -18.80 -20.48 -10.15
C ASP A 259 -18.03 -20.03 -8.90
N THR A 260 -16.69 -20.11 -8.93
CA THR A 260 -15.80 -19.76 -7.83
C THR A 260 -15.61 -18.25 -7.67
N ASP A 261 -15.45 -17.53 -8.79
CA ASP A 261 -15.30 -16.07 -8.81
C ASP A 261 -16.20 -15.48 -9.88
N ALA A 262 -17.47 -15.30 -9.50
CA ALA A 262 -18.51 -14.83 -10.39
C ALA A 262 -18.27 -13.41 -10.90
N GLU A 263 -17.42 -12.59 -10.29
CA GLU A 263 -17.17 -11.21 -10.74
C GLU A 263 -15.95 -11.08 -11.68
N SER A 264 -15.16 -12.15 -11.83
CA SER A 264 -14.00 -12.16 -12.71
C SER A 264 -14.40 -12.38 -14.16
N TRP A 265 -14.00 -11.46 -15.04
CA TRP A 265 -14.34 -11.53 -16.47
C TRP A 265 -13.54 -12.57 -17.25
N LEU A 266 -12.33 -12.91 -16.78
CA LEU A 266 -11.40 -13.76 -17.52
C LEU A 266 -11.88 -15.23 -17.63
N PRO A 267 -12.40 -15.88 -16.56
CA PRO A 267 -13.05 -17.18 -16.66
C PRO A 267 -14.19 -17.22 -17.68
N HIS A 268 -15.06 -16.20 -17.68
CA HIS A 268 -16.15 -16.08 -18.64
C HIS A 268 -15.62 -15.99 -20.09
N ASN A 269 -14.59 -15.16 -20.33
CA ASN A 269 -13.96 -15.05 -21.65
C ASN A 269 -13.39 -16.40 -22.14
N LEU A 270 -12.62 -17.10 -21.28
CA LEU A 270 -12.03 -18.39 -21.64
C LEU A 270 -13.11 -19.47 -21.84
N LEU A 271 -14.18 -19.45 -21.05
CA LEU A 271 -15.31 -20.37 -21.22
C LEU A 271 -16.03 -20.13 -22.55
N ALA A 272 -16.21 -18.86 -22.92
CA ALA A 272 -16.76 -18.47 -24.21
C ALA A 272 -15.91 -19.01 -25.38
N ASP A 273 -14.59 -18.95 -25.26
CA ASP A 273 -13.65 -19.49 -26.25
C ASP A 273 -13.77 -21.02 -26.36
N ALA A 274 -13.83 -21.72 -25.22
CA ALA A 274 -14.09 -23.16 -25.18
C ALA A 274 -15.40 -23.54 -25.90
N TYR A 275 -16.45 -22.73 -25.74
CA TYR A 275 -17.72 -22.92 -26.43
C TYR A 275 -17.63 -22.60 -27.92
N LEU A 276 -16.93 -21.53 -28.31
CA LEU A 276 -16.73 -21.14 -29.70
C LEU A 276 -16.07 -22.27 -30.50
N HIS A 277 -15.00 -22.85 -29.97
CA HIS A 277 -14.31 -23.97 -30.61
C HIS A 277 -15.13 -25.28 -30.64
N GLN A 278 -16.04 -25.47 -29.68
CA GLN A 278 -17.02 -26.55 -29.70
C GLN A 278 -18.23 -26.27 -30.61
N LYS A 279 -18.27 -25.11 -31.27
CA LYS A 279 -19.40 -24.64 -32.11
C LYS A 279 -20.70 -24.45 -31.35
N LYS A 280 -20.61 -24.26 -30.04
CA LYS A 280 -21.72 -23.90 -29.14
C LYS A 280 -21.87 -22.39 -29.13
N TYR A 281 -22.25 -21.83 -30.28
CA TYR A 281 -22.15 -20.39 -30.53
C TYR A 281 -23.11 -19.56 -29.65
N SER A 282 -24.26 -20.12 -29.28
CA SER A 282 -25.21 -19.46 -28.37
C SER A 282 -24.62 -19.31 -26.98
N GLU A 283 -24.01 -20.37 -26.43
CA GLU A 283 -23.34 -20.35 -25.13
C GLU A 283 -22.07 -19.47 -25.16
N ALA A 284 -21.30 -19.53 -26.26
CA ALA A 284 -20.15 -18.64 -26.46
C ALA A 284 -20.54 -17.16 -26.43
N ARG A 285 -21.65 -16.81 -27.06
CA ARG A 285 -22.20 -15.44 -27.05
C ARG A 285 -22.56 -14.99 -25.63
N GLU A 286 -23.24 -15.84 -24.86
CA GLU A 286 -23.68 -15.52 -23.50
C GLU A 286 -22.49 -15.29 -22.56
N GLU A 287 -21.51 -16.20 -22.56
CA GLU A 287 -20.32 -16.06 -21.72
C GLU A 287 -19.41 -14.90 -22.13
N ALA A 288 -19.26 -14.65 -23.45
CA ALA A 288 -18.51 -13.50 -23.93
C ALA A 288 -19.18 -12.17 -23.53
N GLN A 289 -20.51 -12.12 -23.55
CA GLN A 289 -21.25 -10.94 -23.06
C GLN A 289 -21.08 -10.77 -21.55
N ALA A 290 -21.16 -11.84 -20.77
CA ALA A 290 -20.91 -11.80 -19.32
C ALA A 290 -19.49 -11.30 -19.00
N ALA A 291 -18.49 -11.75 -19.77
CA ALA A 291 -17.12 -11.24 -19.65
C ALA A 291 -17.05 -9.72 -19.92
N ILE A 292 -17.69 -9.24 -20.99
CA ILE A 292 -17.73 -7.81 -21.32
C ILE A 292 -18.42 -6.99 -20.22
N ASP A 293 -19.53 -7.49 -19.67
CA ASP A 293 -20.31 -6.78 -18.66
C ASP A 293 -19.53 -6.66 -17.33
N LYS A 294 -18.78 -7.72 -16.97
CA LYS A 294 -17.98 -7.77 -15.74
C LYS A 294 -16.66 -7.02 -15.85
N GLY A 295 -15.93 -7.19 -16.97
CA GLY A 295 -14.59 -6.60 -17.17
C GLY A 295 -14.57 -5.25 -17.87
N LYS A 296 -15.70 -4.82 -18.46
CA LYS A 296 -15.87 -3.54 -19.16
C LYS A 296 -14.79 -3.29 -20.24
N ALA A 297 -13.81 -2.43 -19.94
CA ALA A 297 -12.71 -2.11 -20.86
C ALA A 297 -11.65 -3.22 -20.88
N ASP A 298 -11.39 -3.87 -19.74
CA ASP A 298 -10.38 -4.92 -19.58
C ASP A 298 -10.76 -6.19 -20.35
N ALA A 299 -12.07 -6.45 -20.48
CA ALA A 299 -12.62 -7.56 -21.26
C ALA A 299 -12.74 -7.26 -22.77
N ASN A 300 -12.00 -6.29 -23.32
CA ASN A 300 -12.00 -6.06 -24.77
C ASN A 300 -11.73 -7.33 -25.61
N PRO A 301 -10.83 -8.25 -25.21
CA PRO A 301 -10.62 -9.52 -25.91
C PRO A 301 -11.91 -10.35 -26.08
N ALA A 302 -12.86 -10.28 -25.15
CA ALA A 302 -14.12 -11.02 -25.24
C ALA A 302 -15.01 -10.55 -26.40
N ARG A 303 -14.83 -9.31 -26.88
CA ARG A 303 -15.52 -8.81 -28.08
C ARG A 303 -15.12 -9.58 -29.34
N LEU A 304 -13.90 -10.12 -29.38
CA LEU A 304 -13.45 -10.96 -30.50
C LEU A 304 -14.29 -12.25 -30.58
N ILE A 305 -14.44 -12.93 -29.43
CA ILE A 305 -15.25 -14.15 -29.30
C ILE A 305 -16.71 -13.85 -29.60
N LEU A 306 -17.26 -12.78 -29.01
CA LEU A 306 -18.65 -12.38 -29.23
C LEU A 306 -18.92 -12.09 -30.72
N GLY A 307 -18.03 -11.35 -31.38
CA GLY A 307 -18.13 -11.06 -32.80
C GLY A 307 -18.15 -12.33 -33.66
N GLN A 308 -17.23 -13.25 -33.42
CA GLN A 308 -17.18 -14.54 -34.14
C GLN A 308 -18.37 -15.45 -33.83
N ALA A 309 -18.84 -15.49 -32.58
CA ALA A 309 -20.02 -16.24 -32.20
C ALA A 309 -21.26 -15.70 -32.92
N LEU A 310 -21.42 -14.37 -33.00
CA LEU A 310 -22.52 -13.73 -33.73
C LEU A 310 -22.49 -14.02 -35.23
N ILE A 311 -21.32 -13.91 -35.88
CA ILE A 311 -21.15 -14.26 -37.30
C ILE A 311 -21.53 -15.73 -37.54
N ASN A 312 -21.07 -16.65 -36.69
CA ASN A 312 -21.39 -18.08 -36.81
C ASN A 312 -22.87 -18.40 -36.51
N LEU A 313 -23.60 -17.50 -35.85
CA LEU A 313 -25.06 -17.55 -35.68
C LEU A 313 -25.83 -16.91 -36.85
N GLY A 314 -25.13 -16.40 -37.88
CA GLY A 314 -25.72 -15.68 -39.01
C GLY A 314 -26.11 -14.23 -38.72
N LEU A 315 -25.62 -13.67 -37.60
CA LEU A 315 -25.88 -12.29 -37.17
C LEU A 315 -24.73 -11.37 -37.57
N ASP A 316 -24.38 -11.38 -38.85
CA ASP A 316 -23.17 -10.75 -39.39
C ASP A 316 -23.04 -9.26 -39.07
N ASP A 317 -24.11 -8.48 -39.25
CA ASP A 317 -24.10 -7.03 -38.97
C ASP A 317 -23.79 -6.75 -37.48
N GLN A 318 -24.34 -7.57 -36.58
CA GLN A 318 -24.07 -7.44 -35.15
C GLN A 318 -22.63 -7.86 -34.82
N GLY A 319 -22.16 -8.96 -35.41
CA GLY A 319 -20.80 -9.45 -35.24
C GLY A 319 -19.76 -8.44 -35.72
N ILE A 320 -19.94 -7.86 -36.91
CA ILE A 320 -19.07 -6.81 -37.46
C ILE A 320 -19.03 -5.61 -36.51
N LYS A 321 -20.18 -5.13 -36.02
CA LYS A 321 -20.24 -3.99 -35.10
C LYS A 321 -19.44 -4.24 -33.81
N VAL A 322 -19.52 -5.46 -33.25
CA VAL A 322 -18.75 -5.85 -32.07
C VAL A 322 -17.25 -5.91 -32.37
N LEU A 323 -16.85 -6.44 -33.53
CA LEU A 323 -15.44 -6.49 -33.95
C LEU A 323 -14.87 -5.10 -34.25
N GLU A 324 -15.67 -4.17 -34.78
CA GLU A 324 -15.29 -2.77 -34.94
C GLU A 324 -15.06 -2.10 -33.58
N ALA A 325 -15.89 -2.39 -32.58
CA ALA A 325 -15.68 -1.91 -31.22
C ALA A 325 -14.38 -2.47 -30.60
N PHE A 326 -14.05 -3.74 -30.86
CA PHE A 326 -12.74 -4.32 -30.50
C PHE A 326 -11.57 -3.51 -31.09
N LEU A 327 -11.65 -3.19 -32.39
CA LEU A 327 -10.63 -2.41 -33.11
C LEU A 327 -10.54 -0.96 -32.63
N GLN A 328 -11.66 -0.34 -32.25
CA GLN A 328 -11.68 1.02 -31.71
C GLN A 328 -10.99 1.11 -30.35
N GLN A 329 -11.21 0.13 -29.47
CA GLN A 329 -10.59 0.10 -28.15
C GLN A 329 -9.12 -0.36 -28.19
N SER A 330 -8.71 -1.11 -29.21
CA SER A 330 -7.31 -1.55 -29.34
C SER A 330 -6.80 -1.48 -30.78
N PRO A 331 -6.61 -0.28 -31.37
CA PRO A 331 -6.25 -0.12 -32.78
C PRO A 331 -4.90 -0.72 -33.18
N SER A 332 -3.98 -0.83 -32.21
CA SER A 332 -2.63 -1.37 -32.32
C SER A 332 -2.47 -2.79 -31.77
N HIS A 333 -3.57 -3.49 -31.46
CA HIS A 333 -3.53 -4.86 -30.96
C HIS A 333 -2.89 -5.81 -31.99
N PRO A 334 -2.05 -6.80 -31.60
CA PRO A 334 -1.42 -7.74 -32.55
C PRO A 334 -2.40 -8.44 -33.51
N THR A 335 -3.60 -8.76 -33.03
CA THR A 335 -4.66 -9.40 -33.84
C THR A 335 -5.49 -8.42 -34.68
N ALA A 336 -5.29 -7.10 -34.55
CA ALA A 336 -6.13 -6.09 -35.22
C ALA A 336 -6.11 -6.23 -36.75
N GLY A 337 -4.98 -6.63 -37.33
CA GLY A 337 -4.89 -6.92 -38.78
C GLY A 337 -5.82 -8.07 -39.19
N GLN A 338 -5.77 -9.18 -38.45
CA GLN A 338 -6.61 -10.37 -38.71
C GLN A 338 -8.10 -10.05 -38.54
N VAL A 339 -8.45 -9.24 -37.54
CA VAL A 339 -9.84 -8.81 -37.32
C VAL A 339 -10.36 -7.94 -38.48
N ARG A 340 -9.53 -7.03 -39.01
CA ARG A 340 -9.90 -6.24 -40.20
C ARG A 340 -10.14 -7.14 -41.41
N THR A 341 -9.30 -8.16 -41.61
CA THR A 341 -9.49 -9.16 -42.68
C THR A 341 -10.80 -9.93 -42.49
N LEU A 342 -11.08 -10.42 -41.29
CA LEU A 342 -12.33 -11.14 -41.00
C LEU A 342 -13.57 -10.26 -41.29
N ILE A 343 -13.56 -8.99 -40.88
CA ILE A 343 -14.65 -8.06 -41.19
C ILE A 343 -14.84 -7.90 -42.71
N ALA A 344 -13.74 -7.79 -43.47
CA ALA A 344 -13.80 -7.67 -44.93
C ALA A 344 -14.39 -8.93 -45.58
N GLU A 345 -13.95 -10.12 -45.18
CA GLU A 345 -14.45 -11.40 -45.69
C GLU A 345 -15.96 -11.57 -45.45
N VAL A 346 -16.43 -11.25 -44.24
CA VAL A 346 -17.87 -11.32 -43.91
C VAL A 346 -18.68 -10.34 -44.76
N ARG A 347 -18.17 -9.12 -44.98
CA ARG A 347 -18.82 -8.11 -45.83
C ARG A 347 -18.91 -8.54 -47.30
N GLU A 348 -17.83 -9.07 -47.85
CA GLU A 348 -17.82 -9.56 -49.25
C GLU A 348 -18.79 -10.73 -49.42
N HIS A 349 -18.85 -11.65 -48.45
CA HIS A 349 -19.77 -12.78 -48.52
C HIS A 349 -21.24 -12.34 -48.44
N ALA A 350 -21.58 -11.42 -47.53
CA ALA A 350 -22.93 -10.87 -47.42
C ALA A 350 -23.42 -10.19 -48.71
N VAL A 351 -22.50 -9.62 -49.50
CA VAL A 351 -22.81 -9.07 -50.83
C VAL A 351 -23.01 -10.19 -51.87
N SER A 352 -22.21 -11.25 -51.82
CA SER A 352 -22.33 -12.40 -52.73
C SER A 352 -23.63 -13.20 -52.54
N ASP A 353 -24.05 -13.44 -51.29
CA ASP A 353 -25.29 -14.17 -50.96
C ASP A 353 -26.54 -13.39 -51.38
N ARG A 354 -26.50 -12.05 -51.34
CA ARG A 354 -27.58 -11.19 -51.87
C ARG A 354 -27.69 -11.20 -53.40
N SER A 355 -26.68 -11.71 -54.10
CA SER A 355 -26.61 -11.76 -55.56
C SER A 355 -26.86 -13.16 -56.17
N SER A 356 -27.00 -14.20 -55.34
CA SER A 356 -27.23 -15.58 -55.78
C SER A 356 -28.62 -16.08 -55.35
N GLU A 357 -29.54 -16.19 -56.30
CA GLU A 357 -30.94 -16.62 -56.03
C GLU A 357 -31.16 -18.14 -56.01
N ASN A 358 -30.14 -19.01 -56.11
CA ASN A 358 -30.38 -20.47 -56.07
C ASN A 358 -29.17 -21.29 -55.58
N GLY A 359 -29.33 -22.00 -54.45
CA GLY A 359 -28.50 -23.16 -54.07
C GLY A 359 -28.27 -23.33 -52.56
N PRO A 360 -28.13 -24.56 -52.03
CA PRO A 360 -28.05 -24.79 -50.59
C PRO A 360 -26.78 -24.17 -49.99
N GLN A 361 -26.96 -23.40 -48.90
CA GLN A 361 -25.88 -22.77 -48.15
C GLN A 361 -24.92 -23.84 -47.59
N THR A 362 -23.80 -24.00 -48.27
CA THR A 362 -22.66 -24.75 -47.75
C THR A 362 -21.96 -23.82 -46.78
N GLY A 363 -22.28 -23.91 -45.49
CA GLY A 363 -21.79 -23.00 -44.46
C GLY A 363 -20.27 -22.80 -44.54
N MET A 364 -19.87 -21.57 -44.90
CA MET A 364 -18.46 -21.22 -45.05
C MET A 364 -17.78 -21.29 -43.69
N ARG A 365 -16.75 -22.15 -43.58
CA ARG A 365 -15.83 -22.13 -42.44
C ARG A 365 -14.88 -20.96 -42.62
N LEU A 366 -15.31 -19.75 -42.23
CA LEU A 366 -14.38 -18.63 -42.06
C LEU A 366 -13.32 -19.07 -41.05
N ALA A 367 -12.04 -18.86 -41.39
CA ALA A 367 -10.96 -19.08 -40.45
C ALA A 367 -11.04 -17.97 -39.39
N GLY A 368 -11.70 -18.28 -38.26
CA GLY A 368 -11.82 -17.35 -37.14
C GLY A 368 -10.45 -16.90 -36.63
N VAL A 369 -10.40 -15.69 -36.07
CA VAL A 369 -9.20 -15.20 -35.37
C VAL A 369 -9.11 -15.92 -34.04
N ASP A 370 -7.99 -16.59 -33.76
CA ASP A 370 -7.78 -17.28 -32.48
C ASP A 370 -7.94 -16.31 -31.30
N PRO A 371 -8.96 -16.49 -30.44
CA PRO A 371 -9.22 -15.56 -29.35
C PRO A 371 -8.14 -15.53 -28.27
N LEU A 372 -7.36 -16.60 -28.10
CA LEU A 372 -6.28 -16.63 -27.11
C LEU A 372 -5.17 -15.62 -27.44
N LEU A 373 -4.97 -15.33 -28.73
CA LEU A 373 -4.02 -14.30 -29.18
C LEU A 373 -4.44 -12.88 -28.80
N ALA A 374 -5.71 -12.68 -28.42
CA ALA A 374 -6.22 -11.42 -27.91
C ALA A 374 -5.97 -11.22 -26.41
N LEU A 375 -5.58 -12.26 -25.68
CA LEU A 375 -5.32 -12.19 -24.25
C LEU A 375 -3.84 -11.92 -23.95
N ALA A 376 -3.60 -11.07 -22.95
CA ALA A 376 -2.27 -10.97 -22.34
C ALA A 376 -1.84 -12.32 -21.74
N GLN A 377 -0.54 -12.57 -21.69
CA GLN A 377 0.00 -13.73 -20.99
C GLN A 377 -0.29 -13.62 -19.48
N PRO A 378 -0.65 -14.71 -18.79
CA PRO A 378 -0.90 -14.66 -17.36
C PRO A 378 0.40 -14.25 -16.65
N GLY A 379 0.34 -13.28 -15.73
CA GLY A 379 1.49 -12.84 -14.93
C GLY A 379 1.41 -13.35 -13.49
N LEU A 380 2.51 -13.85 -12.95
CA LEU A 380 2.63 -14.20 -11.53
C LEU A 380 2.83 -12.97 -10.65
N ALA A 381 2.08 -12.89 -9.57
CA ALA A 381 2.47 -12.06 -8.44
C ALA A 381 2.69 -12.90 -7.19
N VAL A 382 3.85 -12.66 -6.58
CA VAL A 382 4.28 -13.30 -5.34
C VAL A 382 4.90 -12.25 -4.43
N LYS A 383 4.58 -12.35 -3.15
CA LYS A 383 5.04 -11.47 -2.07
C LYS A 383 6.57 -11.52 -1.91
N SER A 384 7.22 -10.37 -2.12
CA SER A 384 8.68 -10.21 -2.00
C SER A 384 9.11 -10.13 -0.52
N TRP A 385 10.35 -10.55 -0.21
CA TRP A 385 10.91 -10.51 1.16
C TRP A 385 11.22 -9.09 1.65
N GLN A 386 11.43 -8.18 0.71
CA GLN A 386 11.57 -6.74 0.91
C GLN A 386 10.64 -6.03 -0.09
N PRO A 387 10.23 -4.78 0.19
CA PRO A 387 9.49 -3.98 -0.78
C PRO A 387 10.21 -3.90 -2.13
N ALA A 388 9.45 -3.67 -3.20
CA ALA A 388 10.06 -3.39 -4.49
C ALA A 388 10.86 -2.08 -4.43
N GLY A 389 11.89 -1.97 -5.27
CA GLY A 389 12.77 -0.79 -5.22
C GLY A 389 12.00 0.49 -5.52
N ILE A 390 12.47 1.62 -4.98
CA ILE A 390 11.80 2.92 -5.12
C ILE A 390 11.58 3.24 -6.61
N ASP A 391 12.59 3.04 -7.44
CA ASP A 391 12.47 3.36 -8.88
C ASP A 391 11.74 2.25 -9.70
N GLN A 392 11.41 1.12 -9.08
CA GLN A 392 10.76 -0.03 -9.74
C GLN A 392 9.23 0.05 -9.67
N VAL A 393 8.69 0.76 -8.68
CA VAL A 393 7.24 0.92 -8.48
C VAL A 393 6.81 2.32 -8.92
N LYS A 394 5.82 2.39 -9.82
CA LYS A 394 5.09 3.63 -10.08
C LYS A 394 3.98 3.76 -9.05
N VAL A 395 4.05 4.80 -8.22
CA VAL A 395 3.00 5.08 -7.24
C VAL A 395 1.80 5.68 -7.97
N ALA A 396 0.59 5.23 -7.65
CA ALA A 396 -0.63 5.82 -8.18
C ALA A 396 -0.77 7.27 -7.70
N MET A 397 -1.04 8.18 -8.62
CA MET A 397 -1.17 9.62 -8.35
C MET A 397 -2.48 10.14 -8.92
N ALA A 398 -3.02 11.19 -8.33
CA ALA A 398 -4.20 11.87 -8.82
C ALA A 398 -3.89 12.59 -10.14
N ALA A 399 -4.71 12.35 -11.16
CA ALA A 399 -4.56 12.97 -12.47
C ALA A 399 -4.90 14.47 -12.43
N GLY A 400 -4.11 15.29 -13.13
CA GLY A 400 -4.35 16.73 -13.31
C GLY A 400 -3.88 17.62 -12.15
N VAL A 401 -3.45 17.05 -11.03
CA VAL A 401 -3.02 17.83 -9.86
C VAL A 401 -1.55 18.23 -9.99
N VAL A 402 -1.29 19.53 -10.09
CA VAL A 402 0.09 20.05 -10.09
C VAL A 402 0.60 20.15 -8.65
N CYS A 403 1.71 19.49 -8.35
CA CYS A 403 2.30 19.56 -7.02
C CYS A 403 2.97 20.92 -6.76
N PRO A 404 2.67 21.60 -5.62
CA PRO A 404 3.37 22.80 -5.20
C PRO A 404 4.70 22.46 -4.49
N GLY A 405 5.67 21.94 -5.25
CA GLY A 405 6.91 21.34 -4.71
C GLY A 405 7.69 22.21 -3.71
N ASP A 406 7.89 23.50 -4.01
CA ASP A 406 8.61 24.41 -3.12
C ASP A 406 7.88 24.58 -1.78
N LYS A 407 6.57 24.79 -1.82
CA LYS A 407 5.74 24.92 -0.61
C LYS A 407 5.74 23.64 0.21
N VAL A 408 5.60 22.47 -0.43
CA VAL A 408 5.60 21.17 0.25
C VAL A 408 6.93 20.96 0.99
N THR A 409 8.04 21.22 0.32
CA THR A 409 9.38 21.02 0.91
C THR A 409 9.74 22.08 1.96
N ASP A 410 9.28 23.33 1.80
CA ASP A 410 9.46 24.39 2.80
C ASP A 410 8.63 24.15 4.07
N GLU A 411 7.34 23.86 3.96
CA GLU A 411 6.47 23.64 5.12
C GLU A 411 6.83 22.34 5.86
N ALA A 412 7.11 21.25 5.13
CA ALA A 412 7.64 20.04 5.75
C ALA A 412 8.98 20.31 6.45
N GLY A 413 9.85 21.13 5.84
CA GLY A 413 11.11 21.54 6.44
C GLY A 413 10.93 22.36 7.72
N LYS A 414 9.92 23.23 7.80
CA LYS A 414 9.56 23.97 9.03
C LYS A 414 9.14 23.02 10.13
N HIS A 415 8.24 22.08 9.87
CA HIS A 415 7.81 21.10 10.86
C HIS A 415 8.96 20.22 11.36
N VAL A 416 9.89 19.87 10.48
CA VAL A 416 11.11 19.13 10.86
C VAL A 416 12.08 20.00 11.68
N SER A 417 12.13 21.30 11.43
CA SER A 417 12.95 22.25 12.22
C SER A 417 12.35 22.43 13.62
N GLU A 418 11.03 22.65 13.71
CA GLU A 418 10.27 22.69 14.97
C GLU A 418 10.52 21.41 15.78
N LEU A 419 10.48 20.24 15.12
CA LEU A 419 10.81 18.97 15.75
C LEU A 419 12.24 18.98 16.32
N ALA A 420 13.25 19.40 15.55
CA ALA A 420 14.64 19.42 16.00
C ALA A 420 14.89 20.42 17.15
N GLU A 421 14.22 21.57 17.15
CA GLU A 421 14.33 22.60 18.18
C GLU A 421 13.57 22.22 19.47
N ASP A 422 12.35 21.70 19.35
CA ASP A 422 11.50 21.33 20.49
C ASP A 422 11.95 20.01 21.14
N LEU A 423 12.56 19.09 20.38
CA LEU A 423 13.07 17.81 20.87
C LEU A 423 14.57 17.84 21.12
N SER A 424 14.97 18.50 22.20
CA SER A 424 16.30 18.26 22.78
C SER A 424 16.48 16.78 23.17
N ARG A 425 15.44 16.14 23.72
CA ARG A 425 15.46 14.73 24.13
C ARG A 425 14.06 14.16 24.40
N PHE A 426 13.78 12.97 23.89
CA PHE A 426 12.61 12.17 24.27
C PHE A 426 13.01 10.74 24.61
N SER A 427 12.13 10.04 25.33
CA SER A 427 12.18 8.59 25.49
C SER A 427 10.90 7.94 25.00
N ALA A 428 11.00 6.67 24.64
CA ALA A 428 9.88 5.80 24.32
C ALA A 428 10.21 4.38 24.82
N ILE A 429 9.21 3.52 24.86
CA ILE A 429 9.43 2.07 24.90
C ILE A 429 9.44 1.60 23.45
N GLU A 430 10.54 0.96 23.05
CA GLU A 430 10.73 0.43 21.71
C GLU A 430 10.57 -1.09 21.73
N ASP A 431 9.67 -1.59 20.90
CA ASP A 431 9.52 -3.00 20.60
C ASP A 431 10.21 -3.32 19.27
N LEU A 432 11.37 -3.98 19.35
CA LEU A 432 12.11 -4.50 18.21
C LEU A 432 11.69 -5.93 17.92
N PHE A 433 10.98 -6.14 16.82
CA PHE A 433 10.82 -7.43 16.17
C PHE A 433 11.93 -7.63 15.15
N HIS A 434 12.64 -8.76 15.22
CA HIS A 434 13.77 -9.05 14.36
C HIS A 434 13.62 -10.44 13.74
N GLN A 435 13.90 -10.52 12.44
CA GLN A 435 14.04 -11.77 11.72
C GLN A 435 15.37 -11.79 10.97
N ASN A 436 16.12 -12.87 11.16
CA ASN A 436 17.13 -13.30 10.23
C ASN A 436 16.43 -14.16 9.18
N LEU A 437 16.58 -13.80 7.92
CA LEU A 437 15.95 -14.42 6.78
C LEU A 437 16.97 -15.22 5.98
N ASP A 438 16.54 -16.35 5.45
CA ASP A 438 17.32 -17.05 4.45
C ASP A 438 17.37 -16.25 3.12
N PRO A 439 18.18 -16.65 2.13
CA PRO A 439 18.29 -15.98 0.82
C PRO A 439 16.99 -15.94 -0.01
N TYR A 440 15.88 -16.36 0.57
CA TYR A 440 14.62 -16.53 -0.09
C TYR A 440 13.57 -15.67 0.61
N GLY A 441 13.76 -15.31 1.87
CA GLY A 441 12.90 -14.38 2.60
C GLY A 441 12.10 -15.05 3.69
N ASN A 442 12.56 -16.20 4.19
CA ASN A 442 11.89 -16.94 5.25
C ASN A 442 12.63 -16.75 6.55
N PRO A 443 11.94 -16.58 7.68
CA PRO A 443 12.59 -16.43 8.96
C PRO A 443 13.33 -17.72 9.35
N ILE A 444 14.66 -17.61 9.44
CA ILE A 444 15.57 -18.59 10.07
C ILE A 444 15.43 -18.46 11.59
N ARG A 445 15.48 -17.22 12.09
CA ARG A 445 15.36 -16.91 13.50
C ARG A 445 14.51 -15.67 13.65
N THR A 446 13.55 -15.75 14.55
CA THR A 446 12.74 -14.61 14.98
C THR A 446 13.09 -14.30 16.42
N GLU A 447 13.24 -13.03 16.73
CA GLU A 447 13.52 -12.54 18.06
C GLU A 447 12.70 -11.27 18.31
N THR A 448 12.32 -11.02 19.55
CA THR A 448 11.70 -9.76 19.93
C THR A 448 12.38 -9.23 21.18
N ARG A 449 12.70 -7.94 21.19
CA ARG A 449 13.31 -7.25 22.32
C ARG A 449 12.56 -5.98 22.61
N LYS A 450 12.48 -5.63 23.89
CA LYS A 450 11.98 -4.35 24.36
C LYS A 450 13.13 -3.50 24.86
N TYR A 451 13.14 -2.21 24.55
CA TYR A 451 14.15 -1.28 25.00
C TYR A 451 13.54 -0.01 25.56
N ASN A 452 14.20 0.55 26.58
CA ASN A 452 14.01 1.94 26.97
C ASN A 452 14.78 2.81 25.96
N TYR A 453 14.07 3.27 24.93
CA TYR A 453 14.63 4.06 23.85
C TYR A 453 14.73 5.53 24.27
N VAL A 454 15.84 6.17 23.92
CA VAL A 454 16.08 7.59 24.14
C VAL A 454 16.73 8.16 22.89
N ALA A 455 16.18 9.25 22.37
CA ALA A 455 16.76 9.99 21.26
C ALA A 455 16.89 11.45 21.63
N SER A 456 17.97 12.07 21.16
CA SER A 456 18.23 13.51 21.25
C SER A 456 18.74 14.03 19.93
N ILE A 457 18.26 15.20 19.55
CA ILE A 457 18.77 15.96 18.40
C ILE A 457 19.49 17.17 18.99
N SER A 458 20.70 17.43 18.50
CA SER A 458 21.51 18.57 18.92
C SER A 458 22.19 19.21 17.72
N GLU A 459 22.55 20.48 17.84
CA GLU A 459 23.31 21.20 16.82
C GLU A 459 24.65 21.65 17.42
N PRO A 460 25.66 20.75 17.48
CA PRO A 460 26.95 21.09 18.09
C PRO A 460 27.74 22.14 17.27
N GLU A 461 27.49 22.20 15.96
CA GLU A 461 28.05 23.21 15.06
C GLU A 461 26.92 23.78 14.17
N PRO A 462 26.94 25.08 13.82
CA PRO A 462 25.90 25.66 12.97
C PRO A 462 25.74 24.91 11.63
N GLY A 463 24.52 24.48 11.34
CA GLY A 463 24.18 23.70 10.16
C GLY A 463 24.50 22.20 10.25
N PHE A 464 24.97 21.71 11.40
CA PHE A 464 25.25 20.29 11.63
C PHE A 464 24.33 19.75 12.72
N LEU A 465 23.30 19.01 12.32
CA LEU A 465 22.45 18.27 13.24
C LEU A 465 23.10 16.94 13.58
N ALA A 466 23.39 16.75 14.87
CA ALA A 466 23.83 15.49 15.45
C ALA A 466 22.65 14.78 16.11
N VAL A 467 22.56 13.49 15.87
CA VAL A 467 21.50 12.63 16.40
C VAL A 467 22.13 11.57 17.27
N ASP A 468 21.74 11.54 18.54
CA ASP A 468 22.15 10.53 19.48
C ASP A 468 20.96 9.67 19.87
N GLU A 469 20.97 8.42 19.39
CA GLU A 469 19.99 7.40 19.75
C GLU A 469 20.66 6.38 20.68
N SER A 470 20.04 6.15 21.83
CA SER A 470 20.53 5.23 22.85
C SER A 470 19.40 4.39 23.41
N ARG A 471 19.77 3.24 23.96
CA ARG A 471 18.87 2.36 24.70
C ARG A 471 19.43 2.28 26.12
N ALA A 472 18.60 2.57 27.13
CA ALA A 472 19.06 2.97 28.48
C ALA A 472 19.83 1.88 29.25
N ASP A 473 19.60 0.61 28.93
CA ASP A 473 20.48 -0.46 29.39
C ASP A 473 21.75 -0.40 28.56
N LYS A 474 22.93 -0.23 29.19
CA LYS A 474 24.25 -0.17 28.51
C LYS A 474 24.48 -1.43 27.65
N ILE A 475 23.94 -1.39 26.45
CA ILE A 475 23.95 -2.47 25.51
C ILE A 475 25.22 -2.28 24.68
N ASP A 476 26.22 -3.13 24.91
CA ASP A 476 27.22 -3.40 23.90
C ASP A 476 26.56 -4.07 22.69
N LEU A 477 27.29 -4.36 21.62
CA LEU A 477 26.65 -5.01 20.47
C LEU A 477 25.96 -6.35 20.82
N GLN A 478 26.29 -7.01 21.93
CA GLN A 478 25.63 -8.28 22.32
C GLN A 478 24.16 -8.11 22.71
N GLY A 479 23.77 -6.91 23.17
CA GLY A 479 22.37 -6.63 23.48
C GLY A 479 21.52 -6.29 22.25
N TYR A 480 22.06 -6.43 21.04
CA TYR A 480 21.29 -6.37 19.79
C TYR A 480 21.19 -7.74 19.09
N PRO A 481 20.05 -8.05 18.44
CA PRO A 481 19.96 -9.23 17.58
C PRO A 481 21.03 -9.20 16.49
N ASP A 482 21.70 -10.33 16.28
CA ASP A 482 22.84 -10.48 15.35
C ASP A 482 24.00 -9.50 15.56
N LYS A 483 24.08 -8.87 16.74
CA LYS A 483 25.11 -7.89 17.09
C LYS A 483 25.13 -6.67 16.16
N ILE A 484 23.97 -6.32 15.61
CA ILE A 484 23.78 -5.18 14.72
C ILE A 484 22.78 -4.24 15.37
N ALA A 485 23.20 -3.03 15.71
CA ALA A 485 22.30 -1.97 16.13
C ALA A 485 21.64 -1.34 14.89
N SER A 486 20.32 -1.15 14.92
CA SER A 486 19.61 -0.30 13.95
C SER A 486 19.11 0.95 14.67
N THR A 487 19.54 2.11 14.15
CA THR A 487 19.29 3.47 14.65
C THR A 487 19.09 4.39 13.45
N GLY A 488 18.62 5.61 13.67
CA GLY A 488 18.42 6.63 12.62
C GLY A 488 16.97 6.77 12.16
N PHE A 489 16.05 5.94 12.65
CA PHE A 489 14.65 5.96 12.22
C PHE A 489 13.91 7.21 12.68
N ALA A 490 14.28 7.75 13.85
CA ALA A 490 13.68 9.00 14.35
C ALA A 490 14.03 10.23 13.52
N THR A 491 15.04 10.11 12.66
CA THR A 491 15.67 11.27 12.03
C THR A 491 15.76 11.16 10.52
N LEU A 492 15.14 10.13 9.92
CA LEU A 492 14.99 10.05 8.46
C LEU A 492 14.19 11.26 7.92
N ALA A 493 13.28 11.83 8.72
CA ALA A 493 12.59 13.09 8.41
C ALA A 493 13.54 14.30 8.26
N LEU A 494 14.75 14.26 8.86
CA LEU A 494 15.75 15.32 8.72
C LEU A 494 16.22 15.51 7.28
N VAL A 495 15.94 14.58 6.35
CA VAL A 495 16.12 14.80 4.91
C VAL A 495 15.45 16.10 4.44
N PHE A 496 14.33 16.48 5.06
CA PHE A 496 13.59 17.72 4.75
C PHE A 496 14.06 18.94 5.56
N HIS A 497 14.94 18.76 6.55
CA HIS A 497 15.45 19.86 7.36
C HIS A 497 16.19 20.89 6.47
N PRO A 498 16.02 22.21 6.68
CA PRO A 498 16.63 23.25 5.84
C PRO A 498 18.14 23.12 5.63
N HIS A 499 18.89 22.66 6.65
CA HIS A 499 20.34 22.41 6.56
C HIS A 499 20.72 21.14 5.81
N MET A 500 19.81 20.18 5.65
CA MET A 500 20.07 18.87 5.04
C MET A 500 19.49 18.74 3.64
N ARG A 501 18.32 19.34 3.38
CA ARG A 501 17.58 19.19 2.12
C ARG A 501 18.40 19.52 0.87
N ALA A 502 19.31 20.50 0.96
CA ALA A 502 20.19 20.90 -0.14
C ALA A 502 21.22 19.82 -0.55
N ASN A 503 21.38 18.78 0.27
CA ASN A 503 22.22 17.63 -0.06
C ASN A 503 21.49 16.59 -0.94
N PHE A 504 20.19 16.78 -1.17
CA PHE A 504 19.33 15.89 -1.95
C PHE A 504 18.80 16.59 -3.20
N ASP A 505 18.66 15.83 -4.27
CA ASP A 505 17.78 16.19 -5.38
C ASP A 505 16.37 15.80 -4.96
N MET A 506 15.47 16.77 -4.91
CA MET A 506 14.08 16.57 -4.50
C MET A 506 13.13 16.93 -5.64
N THR A 507 12.17 16.03 -5.89
CA THR A 507 11.14 16.23 -6.90
C THR A 507 9.80 15.87 -6.29
N CYS A 508 8.86 16.82 -6.27
CA CYS A 508 7.49 16.46 -5.94
C CYS A 508 6.84 15.77 -7.14
N GLU A 509 6.53 14.48 -6.99
CA GLU A 509 6.02 13.66 -8.09
C GLU A 509 4.52 13.88 -8.34
N GLY A 510 3.75 14.20 -7.29
CA GLY A 510 2.31 14.44 -7.42
C GLY A 510 1.53 14.21 -6.13
N LEU A 511 0.21 14.31 -6.22
CA LEU A 511 -0.70 13.96 -5.13
C LEU A 511 -0.96 12.46 -5.13
N GLY A 512 -0.61 11.78 -4.04
CA GLY A 512 -0.89 10.38 -3.79
C GLY A 512 -1.83 10.17 -2.59
N ASP A 513 -1.90 8.91 -2.16
CA ASP A 513 -2.71 8.45 -1.05
C ASP A 513 -1.84 7.60 -0.13
N TRP A 514 -2.05 7.77 1.17
CA TRP A 514 -1.48 6.91 2.19
C TRP A 514 -2.54 6.53 3.20
N HIS A 515 -3.01 5.28 3.18
CA HIS A 515 -4.07 4.76 4.06
C HIS A 515 -5.35 5.61 4.02
N GLY A 516 -5.74 6.05 2.83
CA GLY A 516 -6.89 6.94 2.66
C GLY A 516 -6.57 8.41 2.93
N GLN A 517 -5.35 8.79 3.34
CA GLN A 517 -4.97 10.19 3.56
C GLN A 517 -4.30 10.79 2.31
N ALA A 518 -4.87 11.89 1.79
CA ALA A 518 -4.32 12.61 0.66
C ALA A 518 -2.94 13.20 1.01
N SER A 519 -1.91 12.81 0.25
CA SER A 519 -0.52 13.10 0.59
C SER A 519 0.32 13.46 -0.64
N TRP A 520 1.07 14.55 -0.59
CA TRP A 520 2.08 14.87 -1.58
C TRP A 520 3.22 13.85 -1.52
N ILE A 521 3.56 13.27 -2.67
CA ILE A 521 4.68 12.34 -2.80
C ILE A 521 5.90 13.11 -3.27
N VAL A 522 6.95 13.12 -2.45
CA VAL A 522 8.22 13.75 -2.77
C VAL A 522 9.29 12.70 -2.89
N TYR A 523 9.82 12.53 -4.11
CA TYR A 523 11.03 11.75 -4.36
C TYR A 523 12.25 12.55 -3.90
N PHE A 524 13.21 11.86 -3.27
CA PHE A 524 14.50 12.45 -2.93
C PHE A 524 15.64 11.49 -3.29
N LYS A 525 16.79 12.03 -3.66
CA LYS A 525 18.01 11.26 -3.91
C LYS A 525 19.24 12.03 -3.48
N GLN A 526 20.10 11.41 -2.70
CA GLN A 526 21.35 12.00 -2.21
C GLN A 526 22.24 12.37 -3.40
N ARG A 527 22.64 13.64 -3.45
CA ARG A 527 23.51 14.16 -4.50
C ARG A 527 24.93 13.64 -4.39
N ASP A 528 25.58 13.47 -5.54
CA ASP A 528 26.96 12.98 -5.59
C ASP A 528 27.99 14.06 -5.22
N ASP A 529 27.67 15.35 -5.41
CA ASP A 529 28.53 16.51 -5.16
C ASP A 529 28.42 17.10 -3.75
N LYS A 530 27.56 16.53 -2.89
CA LYS A 530 27.24 17.03 -1.55
C LYS A 530 27.71 16.08 -0.46
N PRO A 531 27.96 16.58 0.77
CA PRO A 531 28.38 15.72 1.87
C PRO A 531 27.26 14.73 2.22
N ASN A 532 27.64 13.48 2.46
CA ASN A 532 26.73 12.47 2.99
C ASN A 532 26.86 12.43 4.52
N ARG A 533 25.82 12.92 5.19
CA ARG A 533 25.75 13.03 6.67
C ARG A 533 24.51 12.36 7.25
N MET A 534 23.69 11.72 6.41
CA MET A 534 22.38 11.20 6.83
C MET A 534 22.43 9.75 7.29
N HIS A 535 23.17 8.88 6.59
CA HIS A 535 23.17 7.45 6.90
C HIS A 535 24.55 6.84 6.71
N GLY A 536 24.89 5.88 7.57
CA GLY A 536 26.14 5.16 7.46
C GLY A 536 26.31 4.02 8.44
N TYR A 537 27.19 3.09 8.11
CA TYR A 537 27.52 1.95 8.95
C TYR A 537 28.82 2.20 9.70
N LYS A 538 28.76 2.10 11.02
CA LYS A 538 29.94 2.15 11.88
C LYS A 538 30.51 0.74 12.07
N MET A 539 31.74 0.53 11.63
CA MET A 539 32.49 -0.73 11.83
C MET A 539 33.80 -0.44 12.55
N GLY A 540 33.84 -0.78 13.84
CA GLY A 540 34.95 -0.37 14.71
C GLY A 540 34.98 1.16 14.84
N THR A 541 36.09 1.77 14.42
CA THR A 541 36.27 3.23 14.41
C THR A 541 35.91 3.87 13.07
N THR A 542 35.70 3.08 12.01
CA THR A 542 35.43 3.58 10.65
C THR A 542 33.93 3.72 10.40
N ILE A 543 33.53 4.81 9.76
CA ILE A 543 32.15 5.06 9.33
C ILE A 543 32.10 5.02 7.80
N TYR A 544 31.21 4.18 7.25
CA TYR A 544 30.95 4.05 5.82
C TYR A 544 29.64 4.76 5.50
N ALA A 545 29.71 5.92 4.82
CA ALA A 545 28.53 6.72 4.50
C ALA A 545 27.73 6.11 3.34
N ILE A 546 26.42 5.94 3.52
CA ILE A 546 25.50 5.33 2.55
C ILE A 546 24.64 6.42 1.91
N LYS A 547 24.66 6.49 0.58
CA LYS A 547 23.80 7.41 -0.16
C LYS A 547 22.39 6.83 -0.22
N LEU A 548 21.39 7.64 0.12
CA LEU A 548 19.99 7.24 0.13
C LEU A 548 19.21 7.86 -1.02
N LYS A 549 18.18 7.16 -1.47
CA LYS A 549 17.07 7.69 -2.29
C LYS A 549 15.76 7.17 -1.72
N GLY A 550 14.66 7.85 -1.98
CA GLY A 550 13.39 7.47 -1.36
C GLY A 550 12.21 8.31 -1.80
N ARG A 551 11.08 8.05 -1.16
CA ARG A 551 9.85 8.82 -1.27
C ARG A 551 9.32 9.16 0.11
N ALA A 552 8.85 10.39 0.27
CA ALA A 552 8.09 10.82 1.44
C ALA A 552 6.64 11.08 1.05
N TRP A 553 5.72 10.67 1.92
CA TRP A 553 4.31 11.03 1.86
C TRP A 553 4.08 12.13 2.90
N ILE A 554 3.64 13.28 2.41
CA ILE A 554 3.50 14.51 3.19
C ILE A 554 2.04 14.94 3.12
N THR A 555 1.34 15.08 4.24
CA THR A 555 -0.11 15.34 4.23
C THR A 555 -0.43 16.59 3.44
N ALA A 556 -1.48 16.53 2.63
CA ALA A 556 -1.74 17.58 1.66
C ALA A 556 -2.30 18.88 2.29
N ASP A 557 -2.83 18.79 3.52
CA ASP A 557 -3.40 19.90 4.29
C ASP A 557 -2.39 20.62 5.19
N LYS A 558 -1.65 19.85 5.99
CA LYS A 558 -0.79 20.31 7.09
C LYS A 558 0.70 20.08 6.83
N PHE A 559 1.06 19.55 5.66
CA PHE A 559 2.43 19.30 5.26
C PHE A 559 3.24 18.45 6.25
N GLN A 560 2.56 17.58 7.00
CA GLN A 560 3.20 16.67 7.97
C GLN A 560 3.75 15.46 7.24
N ILE A 561 4.99 15.05 7.51
CA ILE A 561 5.53 13.81 6.96
C ILE A 561 4.84 12.64 7.66
N VAL A 562 4.06 11.83 6.95
CA VAL A 562 3.37 10.65 7.52
C VAL A 562 4.10 9.34 7.24
N ARG A 563 4.88 9.30 6.16
CA ARG A 563 5.68 8.13 5.80
C ARG A 563 6.93 8.57 5.05
N ILE A 564 8.05 7.91 5.32
CA ILE A 564 9.22 7.93 4.44
C ILE A 564 9.61 6.50 4.12
N GLU A 565 9.79 6.22 2.84
CA GLU A 565 10.38 4.99 2.33
C GLU A 565 11.73 5.35 1.68
N SER A 566 12.80 4.64 2.02
CA SER A 566 14.13 4.90 1.45
C SER A 566 14.91 3.62 1.18
N GLU A 567 15.80 3.67 0.21
CA GLU A 567 16.74 2.59 -0.10
C GLU A 567 18.12 3.17 -0.45
N MET A 568 19.12 2.30 -0.49
CA MET A 568 20.45 2.70 -0.94
C MET A 568 20.45 3.06 -2.42
N VAL A 569 21.21 4.10 -2.80
CA VAL A 569 21.41 4.45 -4.20
C VAL A 569 22.18 3.35 -4.94
N ARG A 570 23.16 2.70 -4.28
CA ARG A 570 23.95 1.59 -4.83
C ARG A 570 24.38 0.62 -3.71
N PRO A 571 24.62 -0.67 -4.02
CA PRO A 571 25.26 -1.62 -3.11
C PRO A 571 26.67 -1.16 -2.68
N MET A 572 27.13 -1.62 -1.51
CA MET A 572 28.48 -1.39 -0.96
C MET A 572 29.22 -2.72 -0.74
N PRO A 573 29.91 -3.25 -1.76
CA PRO A 573 30.65 -4.50 -1.68
C PRO A 573 31.76 -4.51 -0.60
N GLU A 574 32.38 -3.37 -0.32
CA GLU A 574 33.47 -3.20 0.66
C GLU A 574 33.08 -3.61 2.07
N ILE A 575 31.80 -3.40 2.43
CA ILE A 575 31.22 -3.83 3.71
C ILE A 575 30.25 -5.01 3.54
N LYS A 576 30.14 -5.55 2.32
CA LYS A 576 29.20 -6.62 1.93
C LYS A 576 27.74 -6.26 2.22
N LEU A 577 27.35 -5.01 1.98
CA LEU A 577 25.96 -4.55 2.08
C LEU A 577 25.38 -4.49 0.66
N LEU A 578 24.49 -5.43 0.33
CA LEU A 578 23.94 -5.58 -1.02
C LEU A 578 22.65 -4.78 -1.22
N SER A 579 21.76 -4.80 -0.24
CA SER A 579 20.54 -3.99 -0.23
C SER A 579 20.24 -3.51 1.18
N GLU A 580 19.62 -2.33 1.28
CA GLU A 580 18.96 -1.83 2.47
C GLU A 580 17.74 -1.03 2.01
N HIS A 581 16.60 -1.30 2.62
CA HIS A 581 15.34 -0.63 2.38
C HIS A 581 14.69 -0.33 3.72
N GLN A 582 14.29 0.91 3.95
CA GLN A 582 13.74 1.44 5.19
C GLN A 582 12.37 2.03 4.94
N VAL A 583 11.46 1.82 5.88
CA VAL A 583 10.11 2.39 5.88
C VAL A 583 9.87 2.95 7.27
N VAL A 584 9.53 4.23 7.38
CA VAL A 584 9.20 4.85 8.67
C VAL A 584 7.84 5.50 8.55
N GLU A 585 6.94 5.17 9.47
CA GLU A 585 5.65 5.84 9.61
C GLU A 585 5.67 6.78 10.81
N TYR A 586 5.13 7.96 10.62
CA TYR A 586 5.07 9.02 11.64
C TYR A 586 3.63 9.35 11.97
N GLY A 587 3.41 9.87 13.18
CA GLY A 587 2.12 10.43 13.52
C GLY A 587 2.15 11.26 14.80
N PRO A 588 1.01 11.87 15.15
CA PRO A 588 0.92 12.77 16.28
C PRO A 588 0.97 12.00 17.59
N ILE A 589 1.84 12.43 18.50
CA ILE A 589 1.97 11.97 19.87
C ILE A 589 1.65 13.16 20.79
N ARG A 590 0.57 13.03 21.57
CA ARG A 590 0.13 14.08 22.49
C ARG A 590 0.84 13.97 23.83
N PHE A 591 1.42 15.08 24.29
CA PHE A 591 2.06 15.21 25.59
C PHE A 591 1.21 16.09 26.50
N GLU A 592 0.37 15.46 27.32
CA GLU A 592 -0.61 16.17 28.17
C GLU A 592 0.03 17.21 29.08
N LYS A 593 1.18 16.90 29.69
CA LYS A 593 1.87 17.79 30.63
C LYS A 593 2.35 19.11 29.99
N LYS A 594 2.65 19.10 28.70
CA LYS A 594 3.08 20.30 27.95
C LYS A 594 2.01 20.87 27.03
N ASN A 595 0.84 20.22 26.97
CA ASN A 595 -0.23 20.53 26.02
C ASN A 595 0.28 20.72 24.57
N THR A 596 1.22 19.88 24.16
CA THR A 596 1.81 19.88 22.82
C THR A 596 1.63 18.53 22.15
N SER A 597 1.63 18.50 20.82
CA SER A 597 1.60 17.29 20.01
C SER A 597 2.80 17.30 19.08
N LEU A 598 3.61 16.24 19.11
CA LEU A 598 4.79 16.13 18.25
C LEU A 598 4.59 15.00 17.25
N TRP A 599 5.08 15.19 16.02
CA TRP A 599 5.00 14.20 14.96
C TRP A 599 6.22 13.28 15.01
N LEU A 600 6.06 12.11 15.64
CA LEU A 600 7.15 11.19 15.96
C LEU A 600 6.95 9.84 15.27
N PRO A 601 8.00 9.02 15.09
CA PRO A 601 7.88 7.70 14.51
C PRO A 601 6.91 6.82 15.30
N LYS A 602 5.93 6.21 14.64
CA LYS A 602 5.08 5.18 15.23
C LYS A 602 5.68 3.80 15.03
N SER A 603 6.19 3.57 13.82
CA SER A 603 6.86 2.33 13.45
C SER A 603 7.99 2.62 12.47
N ALA A 604 8.98 1.75 12.48
CA ALA A 604 10.03 1.74 11.48
C ALA A 604 10.35 0.30 11.07
N GLU A 605 10.37 0.03 9.78
CA GLU A 605 10.75 -1.25 9.21
C GLU A 605 12.05 -1.10 8.44
N ILE A 606 12.92 -2.10 8.53
CA ILE A 606 14.15 -2.15 7.74
C ILE A 606 14.39 -3.56 7.22
N TYR A 607 14.71 -3.64 5.94
CA TYR A 607 15.08 -4.84 5.21
C TYR A 607 16.51 -4.65 4.72
N PHE A 608 17.41 -5.57 5.03
CA PHE A 608 18.80 -5.41 4.59
C PHE A 608 19.48 -6.75 4.34
N ASP A 609 20.22 -6.80 3.23
CA ASP A 609 21.12 -7.90 2.86
C ASP A 609 22.55 -7.48 3.20
N PHE A 610 23.05 -8.00 4.32
CA PHE A 610 24.32 -7.63 4.90
C PHE A 610 25.15 -8.87 5.24
N ARG A 611 26.38 -8.91 4.72
CA ARG A 611 27.31 -10.03 4.88
C ARG A 611 26.66 -11.37 4.51
N GLN A 612 25.93 -11.40 3.41
CA GLN A 612 25.21 -12.58 2.87
C GLN A 612 24.07 -13.11 3.76
N HIS A 613 23.63 -12.31 4.74
CA HIS A 613 22.47 -12.59 5.56
C HIS A 613 21.41 -11.54 5.28
N ARG A 614 20.15 -11.98 5.19
CA ARG A 614 19.02 -11.08 5.04
C ARG A 614 18.38 -10.85 6.38
N TYR A 615 17.98 -9.63 6.63
CA TYR A 615 17.36 -9.26 7.89
C TYR A 615 16.11 -8.45 7.61
N TYR A 616 15.06 -8.74 8.38
CA TYR A 616 13.89 -7.89 8.51
C TYR A 616 13.80 -7.44 9.97
N ARG A 617 13.55 -6.16 10.19
CA ARG A 617 13.26 -5.64 11.52
C ARG A 617 12.06 -4.72 11.44
N ARG A 618 11.22 -4.80 12.46
CA ARG A 618 10.15 -3.86 12.70
C ARG A 618 10.31 -3.32 14.12
N HIS A 619 10.46 -2.02 14.20
CA HIS A 619 10.53 -1.22 15.41
C HIS A 619 9.14 -0.60 15.60
N SER A 620 8.58 -0.69 16.80
CA SER A 620 7.37 0.05 17.19
C SER A 620 7.70 0.88 18.42
N PHE A 621 7.24 2.12 18.46
CA PHE A 621 7.55 3.05 19.53
C PHE A 621 6.26 3.45 20.25
N ASP A 622 6.20 3.24 21.56
CA ASP A 622 5.07 3.63 22.39
C ASP A 622 5.54 4.27 23.72
N HIS A 623 4.60 4.67 24.58
CA HIS A 623 4.89 5.29 25.88
C HIS A 623 5.88 6.47 25.81
N TYR A 624 5.70 7.32 24.80
CA TYR A 624 6.53 8.51 24.61
C TYR A 624 6.52 9.44 25.83
N MET A 625 7.70 9.89 26.22
CA MET A 625 7.92 10.91 27.24
C MET A 625 8.90 11.95 26.74
N LEU A 626 8.56 13.23 26.93
CA LEU A 626 9.42 14.34 26.57
C LEU A 626 10.25 14.78 27.79
N PHE A 627 11.55 14.93 27.63
CA PHE A 627 12.38 15.57 28.65
C PHE A 627 12.36 17.08 28.41
N SER A 628 12.01 17.84 29.43
CA SER A 628 12.19 19.29 29.42
C SER A 628 13.09 19.70 30.57
N VAL A 629 14.08 20.52 30.26
CA VAL A 629 14.82 21.26 31.28
C VAL A 629 14.05 22.56 31.48
N ASP A 630 13.34 22.69 32.60
CA ASP A 630 12.78 23.98 32.98
C ASP A 630 13.94 24.90 33.37
N THR A 631 14.18 25.96 32.60
CA THR A 631 15.23 26.95 32.86
C THR A 631 14.92 27.88 34.04
N GLU A 632 13.99 27.50 34.94
CA GLU A 632 13.69 28.22 36.18
C GLU A 632 14.48 27.68 37.39
N GLU A 633 15.73 27.27 37.21
CA GLU A 633 16.61 27.07 38.36
C GLU A 633 17.02 28.45 38.90
N LYS A 634 16.22 28.99 39.83
CA LYS A 634 16.59 30.17 40.62
C LYS A 634 17.90 29.88 41.33
N ARG A 635 19.03 30.34 40.76
CA ARG A 635 20.29 30.47 41.49
C ARG A 635 19.99 31.22 42.78
N LYS A 636 20.12 30.53 43.92
CA LYS A 636 20.29 31.22 45.20
C LYS A 636 21.67 31.86 45.14
N GLU A 637 21.70 33.16 44.87
CA GLU A 637 22.88 33.96 45.13
C GLU A 637 23.29 33.78 46.60
N PRO A 638 24.59 33.67 46.90
CA PRO A 638 25.04 33.56 48.28
C PRO A 638 24.57 34.79 49.04
N VAL A 639 23.92 34.58 50.18
CA VAL A 639 23.56 35.67 51.09
C VAL A 639 24.85 36.31 51.60
N ASP A 640 25.06 37.58 51.25
CA ASP A 640 26.15 38.38 51.79
C ASP A 640 26.12 38.35 53.32
N LYS A 641 27.24 37.97 53.93
CA LYS A 641 27.42 38.07 55.38
C LYS A 641 27.36 39.55 55.77
N PRO A 642 26.64 39.94 56.83
CA PRO A 642 26.67 41.31 57.31
C PRO A 642 28.10 41.69 57.71
N ALA A 643 28.55 42.84 57.21
CA ALA A 643 29.83 43.42 57.55
C ALA A 643 30.00 43.55 59.07
N ALA A 644 31.11 43.04 59.59
CA ALA A 644 31.52 43.25 60.97
C ALA A 644 31.69 44.76 61.22
N GLN A 645 30.97 45.29 62.22
CA GLN A 645 31.15 46.66 62.68
C GLN A 645 32.57 46.85 63.25
N PRO A 646 33.19 48.02 63.02
CA PRO A 646 34.54 48.31 63.47
C PRO A 646 34.60 48.44 65.00
N SER A 647 35.68 47.90 65.56
CA SER A 647 36.08 47.98 66.95
C SER A 647 36.25 49.44 67.41
N THR A 648 35.36 49.90 68.28
CA THR A 648 35.59 51.09 69.09
C THR A 648 36.59 50.76 70.19
N THR A 649 37.81 51.25 70.02
CA THR A 649 38.82 51.41 71.07
C THR A 649 38.30 52.39 72.13
N GLY A 650 38.46 52.05 73.41
CA GLY A 650 37.98 52.90 74.50
C GLY A 650 38.35 52.44 75.91
N LYS A 651 39.66 52.30 76.19
CA LYS A 651 40.41 52.77 77.39
C LYS A 651 41.66 51.94 77.64
#